data_AF-A0A834FTY1-F1
#
_entry.id   AF-A0A834FTY1-F1
#
_cell.length_a   1.000
_cell.length_b   1.000
_cell.length_c   1.000
_cell.angle_alpha   90.00
_cell.angle_beta   90.00
_cell.angle_gamma   90.00
#
_symmetry.space_group_name_H-M   'P 1'
#
loop_
_entity.id
_entity.type
_entity.pdbx_description
1 polymer ?
#
loop_
_entity_poly.entity_id
_entity_poly.type
_entity_poly.pdbx_seq_one_letter_code
_entity_poly.pdbx_strand_id
1 'polypeptide(L)'
;MWCTSDDCGEVIASSWNSNPSGSALLILAQKLKKCRDSLKPWSKRTFGNNLDRIRTLKAQLAEIQQKPLSMENFKQEKDTIEELELTLLREEMYQHQRSRLNWIMYGDKNTAFFHATVTQRRQRNQLSKIKNSEGVWLVEDTDINEHLFDYFSSLFKSLGTRDFDGLLQHVEKCVTDDMNVKLLRMVTDDEIKEATFQLGSLKTPGPDGFPGLFFQRFWDIVGQDVCNAVKNFFNEGHLLRELNTTNLVLIPKVFSPESLSHLRPISLCNFCLKIITKVMANRLKGILKHLISPNQSAFVPGRLIQDSIVIAHEAFHFLQRKRKGNEGFMAIKLDFNKAYDRVEWDFLGALMVKLGFEGKWIKWVMECISTVDFVVQANGEARANVFPQRGLRQGDPLSPYLFLLVKDVLSRLIQKEINNHRLTGMKINRYCPTLSHILFADDALLFIKAELNECRIVKNILKQYGDASGQLINFEKSGICFSSNMCATDKQLLCDYLNISPMKGDSKYLGLPSFWGRSKSEAYTFLVEKAFRKMQGWKTKLISLAGKETLIKSEMQGIPTYAMACFLLPKNLCHKLDAITRNFWWKRNPDDRGICWNAWESLTAPKSQGAKGSHASWAWSSLLHGRNLLVKGLRWQVQNGKEIDFWNDPWIPTTNNFKVPCQKPQASEIEHVADVIDKETGTWNRQKLAREVSPEVVEAIIKIPLPLVDRRDQLVWHFNQNGMYSVKSGYQVAYQNNLTQRGDSPESSFKAKEIVWKVLIEWNTVELRRQKSYENREIDSILTCNNRLKERKIGTREGEGRYRPETGYA
;
A
#
# COMPACT_ATOMS: atom_id res chain seq x y z
N MET A 1 0.97 7.93 17.75
CA MET A 1 0.49 7.96 19.14
C MET A 1 1.48 8.69 20.05
N TRP A 2 2.65 8.15 20.38
CA TRP A 2 3.55 8.84 21.34
C TRP A 2 3.94 10.27 20.93
N CYS A 3 4.18 10.50 19.64
CA CYS A 3 4.51 11.83 19.10
C CYS A 3 3.37 12.86 19.13
N THR A 4 2.15 12.52 19.61
CA THR A 4 1.04 13.49 19.75
C THR A 4 1.04 14.18 21.12
N SER A 5 1.97 13.85 22.00
CA SER A 5 2.16 14.49 23.30
C SER A 5 3.50 15.20 23.26
N ASP A 6 3.52 16.49 23.59
CA ASP A 6 4.73 17.31 23.57
C ASP A 6 5.74 16.84 24.63
N ASP A 7 5.25 16.36 25.78
CA ASP A 7 6.02 15.72 26.86
C ASP A 7 6.88 14.54 26.39
N CYS A 8 6.51 13.90 25.27
CA CYS A 8 7.28 12.79 24.72
C CYS A 8 8.72 13.23 24.38
N GLY A 9 8.88 14.43 23.80
CA GLY A 9 10.20 14.98 23.48
C GLY A 9 11.03 15.27 24.71
N GLU A 10 10.41 15.77 25.78
CA GLU A 10 11.08 16.08 27.05
C GLU A 10 11.55 14.83 27.78
N VAL A 11 10.72 13.78 27.82
CA VAL A 11 11.11 12.47 28.39
C VAL A 11 12.28 11.87 27.62
N ILE A 12 12.28 12.00 26.30
CA ILE A 12 13.40 11.54 25.48
C ILE A 12 14.65 12.36 25.80
N ALA A 13 14.60 13.69 25.72
CA ALA A 13 15.73 14.57 26.00
C ALA A 13 16.33 14.35 27.40
N SER A 14 15.50 14.29 28.43
CA SER A 14 15.93 14.04 29.81
C SER A 14 16.56 12.66 29.99
N SER A 15 16.01 11.62 29.35
CA SER A 15 16.60 10.28 29.36
C SER A 15 17.94 10.22 28.62
N TRP A 16 18.09 11.05 27.56
CA TRP A 16 19.23 11.05 26.65
C TRP A 16 20.44 11.84 27.16
N ASN A 17 20.25 12.76 28.11
CA ASN A 17 21.30 13.59 28.73
C ASN A 17 22.34 12.83 29.57
N SER A 18 22.24 11.50 29.71
CA SER A 18 23.32 10.71 30.32
C SER A 18 24.49 10.55 29.37
N ASN A 19 25.71 10.73 29.89
CA ASN A 19 26.96 10.44 29.19
C ASN A 19 27.60 9.15 29.74
N PRO A 20 27.14 7.97 29.30
CA PRO A 20 27.80 6.73 29.66
C PRO A 20 29.22 6.65 29.07
N SER A 21 30.10 5.90 29.72
CA SER A 21 31.45 5.62 29.23
C SER A 21 31.46 4.40 28.30
N GLY A 22 32.22 4.46 27.20
CA GLY A 22 32.40 3.34 26.27
C GLY A 22 32.62 3.78 24.82
N SER A 23 32.60 2.81 23.90
CA SER A 23 32.58 3.11 22.46
C SER A 23 31.27 3.81 22.08
N ALA A 24 31.28 4.57 20.97
CA ALA A 24 30.08 5.30 20.54
C ALA A 24 28.88 4.37 20.29
N LEU A 25 29.12 3.15 19.80
CA LEU A 25 28.09 2.11 19.66
C LEU A 25 27.52 1.67 21.01
N LEU A 26 28.36 1.49 22.03
CA LEU A 26 27.92 1.12 23.38
C LEU A 26 27.13 2.26 24.03
N ILE A 27 27.60 3.50 23.89
CA ILE A 27 26.92 4.70 24.38
C ILE A 27 25.51 4.79 23.80
N LEU A 28 25.37 4.60 22.48
CA LEU A 28 24.06 4.61 21.82
C LEU A 28 23.15 3.48 22.33
N ALA A 29 23.66 2.26 22.44
CA ALA A 29 22.89 1.13 22.95
C ALA A 29 22.38 1.36 24.38
N GLN A 30 23.22 1.91 25.26
CA GLN A 30 22.84 2.23 26.64
C GLN A 30 21.84 3.38 26.72
N LYS A 31 22.02 4.45 25.93
CA LYS A 31 21.05 5.55 25.81
C LYS A 31 19.69 5.06 25.32
N LEU A 32 19.66 4.21 24.29
CA LEU A 32 18.42 3.58 23.80
C LEU A 32 17.74 2.73 24.87
N LYS A 33 18.50 1.90 25.60
CA LYS A 33 17.97 1.08 26.68
C LYS A 33 17.35 1.93 27.79
N LYS A 34 18.06 2.96 28.25
CA LYS A 34 17.57 3.90 29.28
C LYS A 34 16.32 4.64 28.80
N CYS A 35 16.34 5.16 27.57
CA CYS A 35 15.20 5.83 26.96
C CYS A 35 13.96 4.91 26.92
N ARG A 36 14.14 3.64 26.54
CA ARG A 36 13.06 2.64 26.56
C ARG A 36 12.51 2.42 27.98
N ASP A 37 13.40 2.32 28.97
CA ASP A 37 13.00 2.08 30.36
C ASP A 37 12.32 3.30 30.99
N SER A 38 12.60 4.52 30.51
CA SER A 38 11.85 5.74 30.85
C SER A 38 10.51 5.86 30.09
N LEU A 39 10.47 5.48 28.81
CA LEU A 39 9.26 5.58 27.98
C LEU A 39 8.18 4.56 28.34
N LYS A 40 8.55 3.36 28.83
CA LYS A 40 7.58 2.34 29.28
C LYS A 40 6.63 2.83 30.39
N PRO A 41 7.13 3.30 31.56
CA PRO A 41 6.27 3.80 32.62
C PRO A 41 5.53 5.09 32.22
N TRP A 42 6.19 5.99 31.48
CA TRP A 42 5.53 7.18 30.93
C TRP A 42 4.37 6.79 30.01
N SER A 43 4.55 5.87 29.07
CA SER A 43 3.47 5.43 28.17
C SER A 43 2.31 4.81 28.94
N LYS A 44 2.58 4.07 30.01
CA LYS A 44 1.53 3.48 30.86
C LYS A 44 0.76 4.55 31.63
N ARG A 45 1.45 5.60 32.13
CA ARG A 45 0.86 6.72 32.87
C ARG A 45 0.06 7.66 31.95
N THR A 46 0.60 8.00 30.79
CA THR A 46 0.06 9.04 29.90
C THR A 46 -1.04 8.52 28.97
N PHE A 47 -0.91 7.29 28.46
CA PHE A 47 -1.87 6.72 27.51
C PHE A 47 -2.75 5.63 28.12
N GLY A 48 -2.23 4.81 29.05
CA GLY A 48 -2.99 3.73 29.69
C GLY A 48 -3.71 2.81 28.69
N ASN A 49 -4.88 2.29 29.07
CA ASN A 49 -5.78 1.63 28.14
C ASN A 49 -6.73 2.67 27.52
N ASN A 50 -6.46 3.10 26.28
CA ASN A 50 -7.31 4.08 25.60
C ASN A 50 -8.77 3.63 25.53
N LEU A 51 -9.05 2.33 25.43
CA LEU A 51 -10.42 1.81 25.34
C LEU A 51 -11.19 2.06 26.64
N ASP A 52 -10.54 1.88 27.79
CA ASP A 52 -11.15 2.16 29.09
C ASP A 52 -11.32 3.67 29.26
N ARG A 53 -10.33 4.48 28.87
CA ARG A 53 -10.44 5.95 28.89
C ARG A 53 -11.58 6.45 28.00
N ILE A 54 -11.75 5.89 26.80
CA ILE A 54 -12.87 6.20 25.89
C ILE A 54 -14.21 5.85 26.55
N ARG A 55 -14.32 4.71 27.24
CA ARG A 55 -15.54 4.34 27.96
C ARG A 55 -15.84 5.32 29.10
N THR A 56 -14.83 5.66 29.89
CA THR A 56 -14.97 6.62 31.01
C THR A 56 -15.37 8.00 30.50
N LEU A 57 -14.70 8.53 29.47
CA LEU A 57 -15.02 9.84 28.90
C LEU A 57 -16.43 9.88 28.28
N LYS A 58 -16.88 8.78 27.65
CA LYS A 58 -18.26 8.66 27.16
C LYS A 58 -19.28 8.65 28.30
N ALA A 59 -18.99 7.98 29.42
CA ALA A 59 -19.85 7.98 30.59
C ALA A 59 -19.91 9.37 31.24
N GLN A 60 -18.76 10.03 31.41
CA GLN A 60 -18.66 11.40 31.93
C GLN A 60 -19.41 12.40 31.05
N LEU A 61 -19.28 12.29 29.72
CA LEU A 61 -20.03 13.14 28.79
C LEU A 61 -21.54 12.94 28.95
N ALA A 62 -22.01 11.69 29.09
CA ALA A 62 -23.41 11.39 29.30
C ALA A 62 -23.94 11.93 30.65
N GLU A 63 -23.13 11.92 31.70
CA GLU A 63 -23.47 12.52 33.00
C GLU A 63 -23.53 14.05 32.93
N ILE A 64 -22.57 14.70 32.25
CA ILE A 64 -22.55 16.16 32.09
C ILE A 64 -23.76 16.64 31.29
N GLN A 65 -24.16 15.90 30.25
CA GLN A 65 -25.33 16.19 29.43
C GLN A 65 -26.67 16.06 30.17
N GLN A 66 -26.70 15.41 31.34
CA GLN A 66 -27.88 15.34 32.20
C GLN A 66 -27.96 16.46 33.25
N LYS A 67 -26.89 17.25 33.42
CA LYS A 67 -26.84 18.35 34.39
C LYS A 67 -27.53 19.61 33.83
N PRO A 68 -28.04 20.50 34.69
CA PRO A 68 -28.63 21.77 34.27
C PRO A 68 -27.62 22.64 33.52
N LEU A 69 -28.10 23.38 32.52
CA LEU A 69 -27.30 24.25 31.67
C LEU A 69 -26.65 25.38 32.51
N SER A 70 -25.34 25.25 32.75
CA SER A 70 -24.50 26.28 33.37
C SER A 70 -23.27 26.54 32.50
N MET A 71 -22.69 27.75 32.60
CA MET A 71 -21.49 28.12 31.83
C MET A 71 -20.28 27.22 32.18
N GLU A 72 -20.25 26.70 33.41
CA GLU A 72 -19.22 25.78 33.90
C GLU A 72 -19.42 24.35 33.35
N ASN A 73 -20.66 23.87 33.30
CA ASN A 73 -21.01 22.58 32.71
C ASN A 73 -20.74 22.57 31.18
N PHE A 74 -21.00 23.68 30.49
CA PHE A 74 -20.69 23.81 29.06
C PHE A 74 -19.18 23.78 28.78
N LYS A 75 -18.38 24.40 29.63
CA LYS A 75 -16.92 24.35 29.54
C LYS A 75 -16.40 22.92 29.78
N GLN A 76 -16.90 22.24 30.82
CA GLN A 76 -16.57 20.85 31.10
C GLN A 76 -17.00 19.89 29.98
N GLU A 77 -18.17 20.11 29.37
CA GLU A 77 -18.63 19.34 28.21
C GLU A 77 -17.66 19.51 27.03
N LYS A 78 -17.31 20.75 26.70
CA LYS A 78 -16.36 21.05 25.62
C LYS A 78 -14.99 20.41 25.86
N ASP A 79 -14.43 20.54 27.06
CA ASP A 79 -13.12 19.99 27.41
C ASP A 79 -13.15 18.44 27.35
N THR A 80 -14.26 17.82 27.79
CA THR A 80 -14.45 16.36 27.73
C THR A 80 -14.58 15.86 26.29
N ILE A 81 -15.28 16.61 25.42
CA ILE A 81 -15.37 16.30 23.98
C ILE A 81 -14.00 16.39 23.31
N GLU A 82 -13.25 17.46 23.57
CA GLU A 82 -11.90 17.64 23.00
C GLU A 82 -10.95 16.51 23.46
N GLU A 83 -11.01 16.10 24.72
CA GLU A 83 -10.22 14.97 25.24
C GLU A 83 -10.66 13.63 24.62
N LEU A 84 -11.96 13.42 24.44
CA LEU A 84 -12.52 12.23 23.81
C LEU A 84 -12.07 12.12 22.35
N GLU A 85 -12.14 13.21 21.59
CA GLU A 85 -11.67 13.28 20.20
C GLU A 85 -10.18 12.95 20.09
N LEU A 86 -9.34 13.53 20.96
CA LEU A 86 -7.91 13.25 21.00
C LEU A 86 -7.63 11.77 21.34
N THR A 87 -8.38 11.19 22.28
CA THR A 87 -8.21 9.79 22.69
C THR A 87 -8.64 8.82 21.58
N LEU A 88 -9.75 9.12 20.88
CA LEU A 88 -10.19 8.37 19.71
C LEU A 88 -9.17 8.43 18.58
N LEU A 89 -8.60 9.61 18.29
CA LEU A 89 -7.55 9.79 17.30
C LEU A 89 -6.30 8.97 17.67
N ARG A 90 -5.91 8.94 18.94
CA ARG A 90 -4.77 8.14 19.41
C ARG A 90 -5.03 6.65 19.17
N GLU A 91 -6.18 6.14 19.57
CA GLU A 91 -6.55 4.74 19.35
C GLU A 91 -6.56 4.39 17.86
N GLU A 92 -7.08 5.28 17.02
CA GLU A 92 -7.02 5.15 15.56
C GLU A 92 -5.57 5.03 15.06
N MET A 93 -4.67 5.93 15.47
CA MET A 93 -3.26 5.85 15.11
C MET A 93 -2.60 4.53 15.53
N TYR A 94 -2.95 4.02 16.72
CA TYR A 94 -2.44 2.76 17.23
C TYR A 94 -2.92 1.57 16.39
N GLN A 95 -4.20 1.52 16.05
CA GLN A 95 -4.74 0.47 15.18
C GLN A 95 -4.22 0.60 13.75
N HIS A 96 -4.05 1.82 13.23
CA HIS A 96 -3.45 2.07 11.93
C HIS A 96 -2.02 1.49 11.85
N GLN A 97 -1.18 1.77 12.85
CA GLN A 97 0.19 1.24 12.90
C GLN A 97 0.22 -0.29 12.89
N ARG A 98 -0.74 -0.94 13.56
CA ARG A 98 -0.85 -2.41 13.65
C ARG A 98 -1.48 -3.05 12.41
N SER A 99 -2.41 -2.36 11.74
CA SER A 99 -3.05 -2.87 10.53
C SER A 99 -2.09 -2.95 9.34
N ARG A 100 -1.03 -2.11 9.33
CA ARG A 100 -0.02 -2.01 8.26
C ARG A 100 -0.64 -1.72 6.88
N LEU A 101 -1.73 -0.97 6.85
CA LEU A 101 -2.35 -0.49 5.62
C LEU A 101 -1.83 0.91 5.32
N ASN A 102 -0.89 1.03 4.37
CA ASN A 102 -0.24 2.31 4.06
C ASN A 102 -1.17 3.33 3.36
N TRP A 103 -2.30 2.88 2.84
CA TRP A 103 -3.13 3.66 1.93
C TRP A 103 -4.13 4.60 2.64
N ILE A 104 -4.37 4.43 3.94
CA ILE A 104 -5.30 5.28 4.71
C ILE A 104 -4.64 6.60 5.20
N MET A 105 -3.37 6.84 4.87
CA MET A 105 -2.77 8.18 5.08
C MET A 105 -3.54 9.31 4.35
N TYR A 106 -4.43 8.96 3.42
CA TYR A 106 -5.33 9.90 2.74
C TYR A 106 -6.80 9.45 2.87
N GLY A 107 -7.34 9.55 4.08
CA GLY A 107 -8.77 9.75 4.37
C GLY A 107 -9.71 8.55 4.24
N ASP A 108 -9.89 7.79 5.33
CA ASP A 108 -11.18 7.26 5.80
C ASP A 108 -11.01 6.69 7.24
N LYS A 109 -11.63 7.32 8.25
CA LYS A 109 -11.34 7.10 9.69
C LYS A 109 -12.17 5.96 10.32
N ASN A 110 -12.25 4.79 9.68
CA ASN A 110 -13.06 3.68 10.22
C ASN A 110 -12.24 2.70 11.08
N THR A 111 -12.30 2.87 12.41
CA THR A 111 -11.68 1.99 13.41
C THR A 111 -12.19 0.54 13.38
N ALA A 112 -13.46 0.30 13.02
CA ALA A 112 -14.03 -1.05 12.95
C ALA A 112 -13.44 -1.87 11.78
N PHE A 113 -13.19 -1.23 10.64
CA PHE A 113 -12.48 -1.87 9.53
C PHE A 113 -11.08 -2.31 9.93
N PHE A 114 -10.33 -1.43 10.62
CA PHE A 114 -9.00 -1.76 11.12
C PHE A 114 -9.02 -2.90 12.12
N HIS A 115 -9.93 -2.87 13.10
CA HIS A 115 -10.08 -3.93 14.08
C HIS A 115 -10.32 -5.28 13.38
N ALA A 116 -11.27 -5.32 12.45
CA ALA A 116 -11.63 -6.54 11.76
C ALA A 116 -10.51 -7.05 10.83
N THR A 117 -9.64 -6.16 10.33
CA THR A 117 -8.47 -6.52 9.52
C THR A 117 -7.31 -7.04 10.38
N VAL A 118 -7.07 -6.40 11.53
CA VAL A 118 -6.07 -6.84 12.50
C VAL A 118 -6.43 -8.23 13.02
N THR A 119 -7.68 -8.48 13.39
CA THR A 119 -8.14 -9.80 13.85
C THR A 119 -7.94 -10.87 12.78
N GLN A 120 -8.29 -10.60 11.53
CA GLN A 120 -8.08 -11.54 10.43
C GLN A 120 -6.57 -11.85 10.21
N ARG A 121 -5.71 -10.84 10.30
CA ARG A 121 -4.25 -11.04 10.20
C ARG A 121 -3.70 -11.84 11.37
N ARG A 122 -4.18 -11.60 12.60
CA ARG A 122 -3.77 -12.38 13.77
C ARG A 122 -4.14 -13.85 13.61
N GLN A 123 -5.38 -14.14 13.22
CA GLN A 123 -5.84 -15.51 12.97
C GLN A 123 -5.00 -16.20 11.89
N ARG A 124 -4.66 -15.49 10.80
CA ARG A 124 -3.86 -16.06 9.72
C ARG A 124 -2.40 -16.29 10.09
N ASN A 125 -1.83 -15.46 10.96
CA ASN A 125 -0.42 -15.55 11.37
C ASN A 125 -0.22 -16.43 12.60
N GLN A 126 -1.29 -16.85 13.27
CA GLN A 126 -1.21 -17.71 14.44
C GLN A 126 -0.74 -19.10 14.01
N LEU A 127 0.36 -19.54 14.61
CA LEU A 127 0.90 -20.87 14.44
C LEU A 127 0.29 -21.76 15.53
N SER A 128 -0.83 -22.42 15.24
CA SER A 128 -1.51 -23.31 16.19
C SER A 128 -1.07 -24.77 16.09
N LYS A 129 -0.69 -25.22 14.88
CA LYS A 129 -0.17 -26.55 14.64
C LYS A 129 0.71 -26.57 13.41
N ILE A 130 1.69 -27.47 13.38
CA ILE A 130 2.58 -27.64 12.24
C ILE A 130 2.96 -29.11 12.05
N LYS A 131 3.13 -29.56 10.82
CA LYS A 131 3.63 -30.92 10.55
C LYS A 131 5.15 -30.95 10.64
N ASN A 132 5.69 -31.97 11.31
CA ASN A 132 7.11 -32.30 11.27
C ASN A 132 7.49 -32.96 9.91
N SER A 133 8.76 -33.34 9.76
CA SER A 133 9.27 -34.02 8.55
C SER A 133 8.65 -35.40 8.28
N GLU A 134 8.08 -36.03 9.30
CA GLU A 134 7.43 -37.34 9.24
C GLU A 134 5.92 -37.24 8.97
N GLY A 135 5.40 -36.02 8.84
CA GLY A 135 3.98 -35.76 8.57
C GLY A 135 3.08 -35.73 9.81
N VAL A 136 3.65 -35.85 11.01
CA VAL A 136 2.94 -35.79 12.31
C VAL A 136 2.65 -34.34 12.68
N TRP A 137 1.43 -34.07 13.15
CA TRP A 137 1.02 -32.75 13.62
C TRP A 137 1.53 -32.47 15.03
N LEU A 138 2.36 -31.45 15.16
CA LEU A 138 2.78 -30.86 16.43
C LEU A 138 1.76 -29.81 16.85
N VAL A 139 1.27 -29.91 18.08
CA VAL A 139 0.27 -29.00 18.68
C VAL A 139 0.78 -28.42 19.99
N GLU A 140 1.65 -29.14 20.71
CA GLU A 140 2.25 -28.63 21.95
C GLU A 140 3.31 -27.58 21.66
N ASP A 141 3.31 -26.52 22.48
CA ASP A 141 4.20 -25.38 22.32
C ASP A 141 5.68 -25.77 22.47
N THR A 142 5.99 -26.77 23.30
CA THR A 142 7.34 -27.33 23.48
C THR A 142 7.85 -27.96 22.19
N ASP A 143 7.07 -28.88 21.61
CA ASP A 143 7.43 -29.59 20.39
C ASP A 143 7.58 -28.63 19.19
N ILE A 144 6.71 -27.61 19.14
CA ILE A 144 6.80 -26.56 18.11
C ILE A 144 8.10 -25.77 18.26
N ASN A 145 8.53 -25.44 19.48
CA ASN A 145 9.75 -24.69 19.74
C ASN A 145 11.01 -25.49 19.36
N GLU A 146 11.06 -26.77 19.76
CA GLU A 146 12.16 -27.68 19.39
C GLU A 146 12.21 -27.85 17.87
N HIS A 147 11.07 -28.10 17.23
CA HIS A 147 11.01 -28.22 15.78
C HIS A 147 11.45 -26.95 15.04
N LEU A 148 11.12 -25.75 15.57
CA LEU A 148 11.59 -24.48 15.05
C LEU A 148 13.11 -24.34 15.20
N PHE A 149 13.65 -24.68 16.38
CA PHE A 149 15.08 -24.63 16.64
C PHE A 149 15.85 -25.56 15.71
N ASP A 150 15.43 -26.82 15.58
CA ASP A 150 16.08 -27.81 14.73
C ASP A 150 16.04 -27.42 13.25
N TYR A 151 14.87 -26.95 12.78
CA TYR A 151 14.69 -26.53 11.40
C TYR A 151 15.62 -25.36 11.04
N PHE A 152 15.65 -24.30 11.85
CA PHE A 152 16.45 -23.12 11.56
C PHE A 152 17.95 -23.36 11.81
N SER A 153 18.30 -24.16 12.82
CA SER A 153 19.68 -24.59 13.05
C SER A 153 20.21 -25.39 11.86
N SER A 154 19.43 -26.34 11.33
CA SER A 154 19.78 -27.09 10.12
C SER A 154 19.84 -26.19 8.87
N LEU A 155 18.89 -25.26 8.71
CA LEU A 155 18.86 -24.35 7.57
C LEU A 155 20.08 -23.44 7.52
N PHE A 156 20.52 -22.90 8.65
CA PHE A 156 21.65 -21.97 8.74
C PHE A 156 23.00 -22.61 9.06
N LYS A 157 23.08 -23.94 9.16
CA LYS A 157 24.35 -24.66 9.29
C LYS A 157 25.09 -24.66 7.96
N SER A 158 26.39 -24.33 7.98
CA SER A 158 27.23 -24.34 6.78
C SER A 158 27.48 -25.77 6.31
N LEU A 159 27.70 -25.94 5.00
CA LEU A 159 28.18 -27.18 4.41
C LEU A 159 29.66 -27.50 4.72
N GLY A 160 30.39 -26.55 5.35
CA GLY A 160 31.80 -26.71 5.68
C GLY A 160 32.72 -26.37 4.50
N THR A 161 33.93 -26.95 4.53
CA THR A 161 35.00 -26.70 3.54
C THR A 161 34.56 -27.10 2.14
N ARG A 162 34.68 -26.17 1.20
CA ARG A 162 34.33 -26.36 -0.22
C ARG A 162 35.46 -25.85 -1.10
N ASP A 163 35.67 -26.52 -2.23
CA ASP A 163 36.53 -26.00 -3.29
C ASP A 163 35.69 -25.21 -4.27
N PHE A 164 35.94 -23.90 -4.30
CA PHE A 164 35.34 -22.97 -5.25
C PHE A 164 36.40 -22.16 -6.01
N ASP A 165 37.68 -22.49 -5.86
CA ASP A 165 38.78 -21.74 -6.49
C ASP A 165 38.74 -21.88 -8.02
N GLY A 166 38.52 -23.11 -8.52
CA GLY A 166 38.36 -23.34 -9.95
C GLY A 166 37.16 -22.61 -10.55
N LEU A 167 36.10 -22.40 -9.77
CA LEU A 167 34.91 -21.66 -10.18
C LEU A 167 35.19 -20.15 -10.22
N LEU A 168 35.83 -19.62 -9.18
CA LEU A 168 36.13 -18.20 -9.04
C LEU A 168 37.26 -17.69 -9.94
N GLN A 169 38.15 -18.56 -10.44
CA GLN A 169 39.17 -18.18 -11.44
C GLN A 169 38.58 -17.49 -12.69
N HIS A 170 37.31 -17.77 -12.99
CA HIS A 170 36.61 -17.25 -14.16
C HIS A 170 35.86 -15.94 -13.85
N VAL A 171 35.90 -15.47 -12.61
CA VAL A 171 35.30 -14.20 -12.22
C VAL A 171 36.33 -13.10 -12.47
N GLU A 172 36.05 -12.27 -13.47
CA GLU A 172 36.87 -11.10 -13.77
C GLU A 172 36.83 -10.07 -12.63
N LYS A 173 37.97 -9.41 -12.38
CA LYS A 173 38.08 -8.26 -11.48
C LYS A 173 37.34 -7.07 -12.10
N CYS A 174 36.23 -6.67 -11.49
CA CYS A 174 35.37 -5.58 -11.99
C CYS A 174 35.50 -4.30 -11.16
N VAL A 175 35.89 -4.41 -9.89
CA VAL A 175 36.05 -3.26 -8.98
C VAL A 175 37.44 -2.67 -9.20
N THR A 176 37.46 -1.41 -9.65
CA THR A 176 38.69 -0.64 -9.82
C THR A 176 39.09 0.06 -8.52
N ASP A 177 40.33 0.53 -8.45
CA ASP A 177 40.82 1.22 -7.25
C ASP A 177 40.05 2.53 -7.01
N ASP A 178 39.66 3.26 -8.06
CA ASP A 178 38.76 4.42 -7.96
C ASP A 178 37.39 4.08 -7.35
N MET A 179 36.86 2.89 -7.65
CA MET A 179 35.61 2.43 -7.03
C MET A 179 35.83 2.13 -5.55
N ASN A 180 36.94 1.48 -5.18
CA ASN A 180 37.29 1.22 -3.78
C ASN A 180 37.46 2.52 -2.98
N VAL A 181 38.13 3.53 -3.54
CA VAL A 181 38.27 4.87 -2.92
C VAL A 181 36.88 5.46 -2.61
N LYS A 182 35.92 5.34 -3.53
CA LYS A 182 34.54 5.82 -3.31
C LYS A 182 33.79 5.00 -2.26
N LEU A 183 33.99 3.69 -2.21
CA LEU A 183 33.35 2.80 -1.24
C LEU A 183 33.88 3.04 0.19
N LEU A 184 35.18 3.33 0.33
CA LEU A 184 35.87 3.43 1.61
C LEU A 184 36.00 4.85 2.18
N ARG A 185 35.58 5.87 1.42
CA ARG A 185 35.57 7.26 1.87
C ARG A 185 34.95 7.40 3.27
N MET A 186 35.42 8.35 4.07
CA MET A 186 34.83 8.60 5.38
C MET A 186 33.33 8.90 5.27
N VAL A 187 32.55 8.34 6.20
CA VAL A 187 31.09 8.54 6.24
C VAL A 187 30.78 9.90 6.86
N THR A 188 29.93 10.67 6.20
CA THR A 188 29.51 12.01 6.65
C THR A 188 28.18 11.95 7.39
N ASP A 189 27.89 12.97 8.21
CA ASP A 189 26.62 13.05 8.94
C ASP A 189 25.42 13.17 7.99
N ASP A 190 25.60 13.88 6.88
CA ASP A 190 24.56 14.03 5.86
C ASP A 190 24.24 12.69 5.19
N GLU A 191 25.25 11.86 4.89
CA GLU A 191 25.05 10.53 4.32
C GLU A 191 24.28 9.60 5.28
N ILE A 192 24.55 9.72 6.59
CA ILE A 192 23.87 8.94 7.64
C ILE A 192 22.42 9.43 7.83
N LYS A 193 22.21 10.75 7.82
CA LYS A 193 20.89 11.37 7.86
C LYS A 193 20.08 10.95 6.65
N GLU A 194 20.63 11.06 5.44
CA GLU A 194 19.94 10.62 4.22
C GLU A 194 19.54 9.13 4.31
N ALA A 195 20.46 8.26 4.73
CA ALA A 195 20.16 6.84 4.92
C ALA A 195 19.01 6.61 5.92
N THR A 196 19.00 7.36 7.03
CA THR A 196 17.96 7.29 8.07
C THR A 196 16.58 7.68 7.55
N PHE A 197 16.49 8.73 6.75
CA PHE A 197 15.22 9.23 6.20
C PHE A 197 14.74 8.45 4.97
N GLN A 198 15.63 7.74 4.27
CA GLN A 198 15.26 6.77 3.23
C GLN A 198 14.63 5.49 3.80
N LEU A 199 14.87 5.16 5.07
CA LEU A 199 14.26 4.01 5.74
C LEU A 199 12.81 4.32 6.12
N GLY A 200 11.95 3.30 6.11
CA GLY A 200 10.52 3.48 6.40
C GLY A 200 10.26 3.79 7.89
N SER A 201 9.56 4.90 8.17
CA SER A 201 9.28 5.41 9.52
C SER A 201 8.51 4.44 10.41
N LEU A 202 7.41 3.86 9.90
CA LEU A 202 6.50 3.02 10.67
C LEU A 202 6.78 1.51 10.54
N LYS A 203 7.94 1.11 10.02
CA LYS A 203 8.31 -0.32 9.89
C LYS A 203 8.48 -0.96 11.27
N THR A 204 8.25 -2.27 11.37
CA THR A 204 8.40 -3.00 12.64
C THR A 204 9.85 -2.88 13.13
N PRO A 205 10.06 -2.50 14.41
CA PRO A 205 11.39 -2.41 15.00
C PRO A 205 12.04 -3.78 15.18
N GLY A 206 13.34 -3.77 15.46
CA GLY A 206 14.07 -4.95 15.89
C GLY A 206 13.88 -5.23 17.38
N PRO A 207 14.76 -6.05 17.99
CA PRO A 207 14.78 -6.30 19.43
C PRO A 207 14.86 -5.05 20.32
N ASP A 208 15.46 -3.96 19.82
CA ASP A 208 15.55 -2.68 20.52
C ASP A 208 14.17 -2.02 20.78
N GLY A 209 13.17 -2.33 19.96
CA GLY A 209 11.82 -1.81 20.04
C GLY A 209 11.62 -0.41 19.43
N PHE A 210 12.64 0.19 18.81
CA PHE A 210 12.56 1.56 18.28
C PHE A 210 12.27 1.58 16.76
N PRO A 211 11.11 2.11 16.33
CA PRO A 211 10.79 2.26 14.91
C PRO A 211 11.56 3.42 14.28
N GLY A 212 11.65 3.46 12.95
CA GLY A 212 12.34 4.54 12.23
C GLY A 212 11.79 5.93 12.52
N LEU A 213 10.50 6.04 12.85
CA LEU A 213 9.83 7.29 13.23
C LEU A 213 10.50 7.94 14.45
N PHE A 214 11.01 7.16 15.41
CA PHE A 214 11.72 7.68 16.58
C PHE A 214 12.96 8.48 16.15
N PHE A 215 13.81 7.85 15.32
CA PHE A 215 15.04 8.47 14.82
C PHE A 215 14.75 9.67 13.92
N GLN A 216 13.73 9.59 13.06
CA GLN A 216 13.40 10.66 12.12
C GLN A 216 12.76 11.87 12.80
N ARG A 217 11.91 11.66 13.82
CA ARG A 217 11.21 12.75 14.52
C ARG A 217 12.09 13.46 15.54
N PHE A 218 12.93 12.71 16.26
CA PHE A 218 13.78 13.23 17.33
C PHE A 218 15.24 13.35 16.90
N TRP A 219 15.49 13.54 15.60
CA TRP A 219 16.84 13.61 15.02
C TRP A 219 17.69 14.71 15.68
N ASP A 220 17.07 15.83 16.07
CA ASP A 220 17.78 16.93 16.73
C ASP A 220 18.34 16.54 18.11
N ILE A 221 17.74 15.52 18.76
CA ILE A 221 18.20 14.99 20.05
C ILE A 221 19.15 13.81 19.85
N VAL A 222 18.75 12.81 19.04
CA VAL A 222 19.46 11.53 18.95
C VAL A 222 20.48 11.46 17.81
N GLY A 223 20.39 12.38 16.83
CA GLY A 223 21.10 12.28 15.56
C GLY A 223 22.61 12.29 15.71
N GLN A 224 23.16 13.10 16.61
CA GLN A 224 24.61 13.18 16.81
C GLN A 224 25.19 11.87 17.36
N ASP A 225 24.54 11.24 18.33
CA ASP A 225 24.98 9.95 18.88
C ASP A 225 24.85 8.83 17.83
N VAL A 226 23.78 8.84 17.04
CA VAL A 226 23.60 7.90 15.92
C VAL A 226 24.73 8.07 14.90
N CYS A 227 25.04 9.30 14.52
CA CYS A 227 26.13 9.60 13.61
C CYS A 227 27.49 9.13 14.15
N ASN A 228 27.78 9.41 15.41
CA ASN A 228 29.02 8.99 16.07
C ASN A 228 29.13 7.45 16.11
N ALA A 229 28.05 6.75 16.44
CA ALA A 229 28.00 5.29 16.47
C ALA A 229 28.23 4.67 15.08
N VAL A 230 27.58 5.21 14.05
CA VAL A 230 27.74 4.73 12.66
C VAL A 230 29.17 4.99 12.17
N LYS A 231 29.71 6.20 12.39
CA LYS A 231 31.11 6.52 12.04
C LYS A 231 32.10 5.62 12.77
N ASN A 232 31.87 5.34 14.05
CA ASN A 232 32.70 4.44 14.85
C ASN A 232 32.77 3.03 14.24
N PHE A 233 31.63 2.48 13.79
CA PHE A 233 31.62 1.21 13.05
C PHE A 233 32.51 1.26 11.78
N PHE A 234 32.40 2.31 10.96
CA PHE A 234 33.23 2.40 9.75
C PHE A 234 34.72 2.66 10.03
N ASN A 235 35.06 3.21 11.19
CA ASN A 235 36.45 3.41 11.60
C ASN A 235 37.08 2.12 12.15
N GLU A 236 36.42 1.47 13.12
CA GLU A 236 36.95 0.28 13.82
C GLU A 236 36.67 -1.03 13.05
N GLY A 237 35.56 -1.07 12.31
CA GLY A 237 35.10 -2.24 11.58
C GLY A 237 34.50 -3.35 12.44
N HIS A 238 34.04 -3.02 13.66
CA HIS A 238 33.44 -3.95 14.61
C HIS A 238 32.05 -3.47 15.04
N LEU A 239 31.13 -4.42 15.18
CA LEU A 239 29.75 -4.15 15.58
C LEU A 239 29.48 -4.72 16.97
N LEU A 240 28.77 -3.97 17.81
CA LEU A 240 28.31 -4.47 19.09
C LEU A 240 27.28 -5.59 18.87
N ARG A 241 27.47 -6.77 19.46
CA ARG A 241 26.57 -7.93 19.29
C ARG A 241 25.10 -7.60 19.56
N GLU A 242 24.82 -6.82 20.60
CA GLU A 242 23.46 -6.39 20.95
C GLU A 242 22.76 -5.62 19.82
N LEU A 243 23.52 -4.88 19.00
CA LEU A 243 22.98 -4.15 17.86
C LEU A 243 22.70 -5.07 16.66
N ASN A 244 23.37 -6.22 16.57
CA ASN A 244 23.18 -7.19 15.50
C ASN A 244 22.15 -8.28 15.82
N THR A 245 21.62 -8.34 17.05
CA THR A 245 20.52 -9.25 17.38
C THR A 245 19.30 -8.97 16.50
N THR A 246 18.69 -10.02 15.95
CA THR A 246 17.63 -9.91 14.94
C THR A 246 16.48 -10.86 15.26
N ASN A 247 15.24 -10.33 15.31
CA ASN A 247 14.05 -11.17 15.47
C ASN A 247 13.66 -11.78 14.11
N LEU A 248 13.51 -13.10 14.02
CA LEU A 248 12.97 -13.80 12.85
C LEU A 248 11.47 -14.02 13.04
N VAL A 249 10.65 -13.28 12.30
CA VAL A 249 9.19 -13.44 12.32
C VAL A 249 8.73 -14.24 11.11
N LEU A 250 7.84 -15.21 11.34
CA LEU A 250 7.32 -16.09 10.30
C LEU A 250 6.06 -15.49 9.65
N ILE A 251 6.06 -15.38 8.32
CA ILE A 251 4.90 -14.92 7.55
C ILE A 251 4.42 -16.03 6.60
N PRO A 252 3.12 -16.39 6.60
CA PRO A 252 2.57 -17.39 5.69
C PRO A 252 2.72 -17.01 4.20
N LYS A 253 3.32 -17.90 3.41
CA LYS A 253 3.38 -17.76 1.94
C LYS A 253 2.07 -18.21 1.26
N VAL A 254 1.39 -19.17 1.88
CA VAL A 254 0.14 -19.76 1.39
C VAL A 254 -1.02 -19.39 2.32
N PHE A 255 -2.24 -19.76 1.96
CA PHE A 255 -3.43 -19.49 2.78
C PHE A 255 -3.43 -20.32 4.07
N SER A 256 -3.15 -21.62 3.95
CA SER A 256 -3.09 -22.57 5.08
C SER A 256 -1.69 -23.21 5.15
N PRO A 257 -0.76 -22.68 5.96
CA PRO A 257 0.58 -23.24 6.08
C PRO A 257 0.57 -24.51 6.95
N GLU A 258 0.95 -25.65 6.39
CA GLU A 258 1.10 -26.91 7.14
C GLU A 258 2.55 -27.24 7.53
N SER A 259 3.54 -26.63 6.87
CA SER A 259 4.98 -26.91 7.03
C SER A 259 5.78 -25.60 7.15
N LEU A 260 6.93 -25.63 7.83
CA LEU A 260 7.84 -24.49 7.96
C LEU A 260 8.38 -23.99 6.60
N SER A 261 8.36 -24.85 5.58
CA SER A 261 8.69 -24.48 4.19
C SER A 261 7.70 -23.45 3.59
N HIS A 262 6.43 -23.52 4.03
CA HIS A 262 5.33 -22.64 3.64
C HIS A 262 5.36 -21.29 4.36
N LEU A 263 6.26 -21.13 5.34
CA LEU A 263 6.49 -19.88 6.03
C LEU A 263 7.73 -19.17 5.45
N ARG A 264 7.66 -17.84 5.42
CA ARG A 264 8.77 -16.97 5.04
C ARG A 264 9.35 -16.33 6.31
N PRO A 265 10.62 -16.58 6.66
CA PRO A 265 11.26 -15.86 7.74
C PRO A 265 11.56 -14.44 7.28
N ILE A 266 11.16 -13.45 8.08
CA ILE A 266 11.49 -12.03 7.88
C ILE A 266 12.35 -11.57 9.04
N SER A 267 13.50 -10.98 8.71
CA SER A 267 14.49 -10.50 9.66
C SER A 267 14.17 -9.07 10.10
N LEU A 268 13.73 -8.92 11.35
CA LEU A 268 13.52 -7.62 11.98
C LEU A 268 14.80 -7.17 12.68
N CYS A 269 15.64 -6.49 11.91
CA CYS A 269 16.90 -5.93 12.41
C CYS A 269 16.65 -4.62 13.18
N ASN A 270 17.51 -4.35 14.17
CA ASN A 270 17.57 -3.05 14.83
C ASN A 270 17.78 -1.91 13.83
N PHE A 271 17.20 -0.75 14.13
CA PHE A 271 17.19 0.35 13.16
C PHE A 271 18.60 0.92 12.92
N CYS A 272 19.45 0.95 13.95
CA CYS A 272 20.85 1.36 13.82
C CYS A 272 21.63 0.50 12.82
N LEU A 273 21.47 -0.83 12.87
CA LEU A 273 22.08 -1.73 11.89
C LEU A 273 21.58 -1.42 10.47
N LYS A 274 20.27 -1.19 10.32
CA LYS A 274 19.70 -0.81 9.01
C LYS A 274 20.26 0.48 8.47
N ILE A 275 20.63 1.45 9.32
CA ILE A 275 21.30 2.68 8.87
C ILE A 275 22.69 2.33 8.29
N ILE A 276 23.48 1.54 9.02
CA ILE A 276 24.82 1.09 8.58
C ILE A 276 24.73 0.36 7.23
N THR A 277 23.88 -0.67 7.15
CA THR A 277 23.73 -1.46 5.92
C THR A 277 23.09 -0.66 4.79
N LYS A 278 22.28 0.36 5.09
CA LYS A 278 21.72 1.28 4.10
C LYS A 278 22.77 2.23 3.52
N VAL A 279 23.69 2.76 4.33
CA VAL A 279 24.84 3.53 3.85
C VAL A 279 25.69 2.68 2.91
N MET A 280 26.02 1.45 3.32
CA MET A 280 26.76 0.51 2.47
C MET A 280 26.01 0.18 1.17
N ALA A 281 24.70 -0.08 1.25
CA ALA A 281 23.87 -0.36 0.09
C ALA A 281 23.82 0.81 -0.89
N ASN A 282 23.74 2.06 -0.40
CA ASN A 282 23.74 3.25 -1.24
C ASN A 282 25.07 3.42 -1.98
N ARG A 283 26.20 3.17 -1.31
CA ARG A 283 27.54 3.17 -1.94
C ARG A 283 27.68 2.07 -2.99
N LEU A 284 27.31 0.83 -2.64
CA LEU A 284 27.37 -0.32 -3.55
C LEU A 284 26.48 -0.13 -4.79
N LYS A 285 25.29 0.46 -4.62
CA LYS A 285 24.36 0.76 -5.72
C LYS A 285 24.99 1.65 -6.79
N GLY A 286 25.92 2.54 -6.42
CA GLY A 286 26.63 3.41 -7.36
C GLY A 286 27.50 2.66 -8.38
N ILE A 287 28.03 1.50 -8.00
CA ILE A 287 28.93 0.69 -8.85
C ILE A 287 28.26 -0.58 -9.39
N LEU A 288 27.08 -0.95 -8.88
CA LEU A 288 26.38 -2.20 -9.17
C LEU A 288 26.22 -2.50 -10.68
N LYS A 289 25.99 -1.46 -11.50
CA LYS A 289 25.82 -1.58 -12.95
C LYS A 289 27.05 -2.18 -13.66
N HIS A 290 28.25 -2.01 -13.09
CA HIS A 290 29.50 -2.54 -13.61
C HIS A 290 29.81 -3.95 -13.10
N LEU A 291 29.16 -4.36 -12.01
CA LEU A 291 29.40 -5.66 -11.36
C LEU A 291 28.47 -6.75 -11.89
N ILE A 292 27.24 -6.39 -12.25
CA ILE A 292 26.17 -7.31 -12.58
C ILE A 292 25.98 -7.42 -14.10
N SER A 293 26.04 -8.65 -14.60
CA SER A 293 25.84 -9.02 -16.00
C SER A 293 24.52 -8.48 -16.55
N PRO A 294 24.43 -8.15 -17.85
CA PRO A 294 23.24 -7.56 -18.46
C PRO A 294 21.99 -8.45 -18.35
N ASN A 295 22.16 -9.77 -18.27
CA ASN A 295 21.08 -10.75 -18.18
C ASN A 295 20.36 -10.80 -16.82
N GLN A 296 20.83 -10.07 -15.80
CA GLN A 296 20.20 -9.97 -14.48
C GLN A 296 19.47 -8.64 -14.33
N SER A 297 18.14 -8.64 -14.35
CA SER A 297 17.36 -7.40 -14.39
C SER A 297 16.92 -6.88 -13.01
N ALA A 298 16.99 -7.69 -11.95
CA ALA A 298 16.45 -7.30 -10.65
C ALA A 298 17.33 -6.32 -9.88
N PHE A 299 16.71 -5.34 -9.22
CA PHE A 299 17.33 -4.38 -8.29
C PHE A 299 18.48 -3.52 -8.86
N VAL A 300 18.71 -3.55 -10.17
CA VAL A 300 19.70 -2.70 -10.84
C VAL A 300 19.02 -1.42 -11.35
N PRO A 301 19.52 -0.21 -10.99
CA PRO A 301 18.95 1.04 -11.47
C PRO A 301 18.89 1.10 -12.99
N GLY A 302 17.73 1.48 -13.53
CA GLY A 302 17.49 1.62 -14.97
C GLY A 302 17.06 0.34 -15.68
N ARG A 303 17.08 -0.83 -15.03
CA ARG A 303 16.52 -2.08 -15.59
C ARG A 303 15.07 -2.25 -15.14
N LEU A 304 14.17 -2.50 -16.09
CA LEU A 304 12.74 -2.63 -15.84
C LEU A 304 12.32 -4.12 -15.77
N ILE A 305 11.40 -4.45 -14.87
CA ILE A 305 10.84 -5.81 -14.77
C ILE A 305 10.08 -6.20 -16.05
N GLN A 306 9.49 -5.20 -16.72
CA GLN A 306 8.73 -5.36 -17.95
C GLN A 306 9.60 -5.92 -19.08
N ASP A 307 10.88 -5.55 -19.15
CA ASP A 307 11.79 -6.00 -20.20
C ASP A 307 12.01 -7.52 -20.11
N SER A 308 12.26 -8.03 -18.90
CA SER A 308 12.44 -9.47 -18.66
C SER A 308 11.17 -10.26 -19.02
N ILE A 309 10.00 -9.70 -18.70
CA ILE A 309 8.70 -10.31 -19.03
C ILE A 309 8.53 -10.41 -20.55
N VAL A 310 8.73 -9.31 -21.28
CA VAL A 310 8.53 -9.27 -22.74
C VAL A 310 9.48 -10.25 -23.44
N ILE A 311 10.77 -10.26 -23.06
CA ILE A 311 11.76 -11.18 -23.65
C ILE A 311 11.40 -12.64 -23.36
N ALA A 312 11.04 -12.97 -22.11
CA ALA A 312 10.64 -14.32 -21.74
C ALA A 312 9.38 -14.77 -22.51
N HIS A 313 8.41 -13.87 -22.69
CA HIS A 313 7.20 -14.16 -23.45
C HIS A 313 7.46 -14.42 -24.93
N GLU A 314 8.29 -13.61 -25.58
CA GLU A 314 8.67 -13.83 -26.98
C GLU A 314 9.42 -15.15 -27.14
N ALA A 315 10.27 -15.49 -26.18
CA ALA A 315 10.98 -16.76 -26.14
C ALA A 315 10.03 -17.97 -25.99
N PHE A 316 9.06 -17.92 -25.08
CA PHE A 316 8.04 -18.98 -24.94
C PHE A 316 7.17 -19.10 -26.19
N HIS A 317 6.79 -17.97 -26.80
CA HIS A 317 6.00 -17.95 -28.01
C HIS A 317 6.73 -18.55 -29.20
N PHE A 318 8.03 -18.26 -29.36
CA PHE A 318 8.89 -18.90 -30.34
C PHE A 318 8.90 -20.43 -30.20
N LEU A 319 9.07 -20.95 -28.97
CA LEU A 319 9.04 -22.40 -28.69
C LEU A 319 7.70 -23.03 -29.11
N GLN A 320 6.58 -22.34 -28.85
CA GLN A 320 5.24 -22.82 -29.23
C GLN A 320 4.99 -22.77 -30.75
N ARG A 321 5.59 -21.81 -31.47
CA ARG A 321 5.41 -21.66 -32.92
C ARG A 321 6.37 -22.52 -33.75
N LYS A 322 7.50 -22.93 -33.20
CA LYS A 322 8.47 -23.81 -33.88
C LYS A 322 7.91 -25.22 -34.04
N ARG A 323 7.18 -25.45 -35.15
CA ARG A 323 6.54 -26.73 -35.50
C ARG A 323 7.30 -27.57 -36.54
N LYS A 324 8.29 -26.98 -37.23
CA LYS A 324 9.07 -27.61 -38.30
C LYS A 324 10.57 -27.44 -38.04
N GLY A 325 11.38 -28.34 -38.61
CA GLY A 325 12.84 -28.37 -38.49
C GLY A 325 13.34 -29.43 -37.52
N ASN A 326 14.57 -29.92 -37.75
CA ASN A 326 15.17 -31.02 -36.99
C ASN A 326 15.75 -30.59 -35.63
N GLU A 327 15.92 -29.29 -35.39
CA GLU A 327 16.49 -28.78 -34.15
C GLU A 327 15.41 -28.45 -33.12
N GLY A 328 15.47 -29.08 -31.94
CA GLY A 328 14.64 -28.76 -30.78
C GLY A 328 15.30 -27.74 -29.86
N PHE A 329 14.49 -26.92 -29.18
CA PHE A 329 14.94 -25.99 -28.15
C PHE A 329 14.10 -26.17 -26.89
N MET A 330 14.65 -25.80 -25.75
CA MET A 330 13.90 -25.78 -24.50
C MET A 330 14.26 -24.60 -23.61
N ALA A 331 13.27 -24.17 -22.83
CA ALA A 331 13.43 -23.21 -21.75
C ALA A 331 13.27 -23.93 -20.41
N ILE A 332 14.26 -23.80 -19.53
CA ILE A 332 14.24 -24.35 -18.17
C ILE A 332 13.97 -23.21 -17.20
N LYS A 333 12.86 -23.29 -16.48
CA LYS A 333 12.58 -22.45 -15.33
C LYS A 333 13.13 -23.10 -14.08
N LEU A 334 14.07 -22.42 -13.42
CA LEU A 334 14.68 -22.88 -12.17
C LEU A 334 14.06 -22.15 -10.97
N ASP A 335 13.73 -22.92 -9.95
CA ASP A 335 13.31 -22.41 -8.63
C ASP A 335 14.37 -22.81 -7.58
N PHE A 336 14.71 -21.90 -6.67
CA PHE A 336 15.75 -22.12 -5.65
C PHE A 336 15.14 -22.27 -4.26
N ASN A 337 15.54 -23.32 -3.55
CA ASN A 337 15.11 -23.58 -2.19
C ASN A 337 15.71 -22.55 -1.22
N LYS A 338 14.85 -21.69 -0.63
CA LYS A 338 15.24 -20.73 0.42
C LYS A 338 16.50 -19.95 0.03
N ALA A 339 16.49 -19.36 -1.17
CA ALA A 339 17.66 -18.84 -1.86
C ALA A 339 18.54 -17.87 -1.04
N TYR A 340 17.93 -16.99 -0.24
CA TYR A 340 18.66 -16.07 0.65
C TYR A 340 19.26 -16.78 1.85
N ASP A 341 18.53 -17.72 2.43
CA ASP A 341 18.85 -18.33 3.73
C ASP A 341 20.01 -19.34 3.63
N ARG A 342 20.35 -19.79 2.40
CA ARG A 342 21.39 -20.79 2.12
C ARG A 342 22.72 -20.25 1.59
N VAL A 343 22.83 -18.93 1.38
CA VAL A 343 24.06 -18.34 0.82
C VAL A 343 25.22 -18.51 1.79
N GLU A 344 26.29 -19.16 1.35
CA GLU A 344 27.46 -19.41 2.18
C GLU A 344 28.39 -18.19 2.23
N TRP A 345 28.85 -17.84 3.44
CA TRP A 345 29.56 -16.58 3.69
C TRP A 345 31.02 -16.59 3.23
N ASP A 346 31.70 -17.72 3.36
CA ASP A 346 33.06 -17.94 2.86
C ASP A 346 33.14 -17.74 1.34
N PHE A 347 32.17 -18.29 0.61
CA PHE A 347 32.04 -18.12 -0.83
C PHE A 347 31.77 -16.65 -1.20
N LEU A 348 30.87 -15.97 -0.48
CA LEU A 348 30.60 -14.55 -0.69
C LEU A 348 31.86 -13.70 -0.43
N GLY A 349 32.60 -13.99 0.64
CA GLY A 349 33.86 -13.32 0.96
C GLY A 349 34.90 -13.49 -0.15
N ALA A 350 35.14 -14.73 -0.58
CA ALA A 350 36.08 -15.04 -1.65
C ALA A 350 35.66 -14.41 -2.99
N LEU A 351 34.37 -14.40 -3.30
CA LEU A 351 33.83 -13.73 -4.48
C LEU A 351 34.12 -12.23 -4.47
N MET A 352 33.93 -11.56 -3.33
CA MET A 352 34.24 -10.12 -3.23
C MET A 352 35.73 -9.84 -3.41
N VAL A 353 36.61 -10.68 -2.85
CA VAL A 353 38.07 -10.57 -3.09
C VAL A 353 38.37 -10.66 -4.59
N LYS A 354 37.80 -11.65 -5.28
CA LYS A 354 38.03 -11.87 -6.72
C LYS A 354 37.45 -10.76 -7.60
N LEU A 355 36.30 -10.19 -7.21
CA LEU A 355 35.74 -9.01 -7.88
C LEU A 355 36.61 -7.76 -7.70
N GLY A 356 37.55 -7.74 -6.75
CA GLY A 356 38.49 -6.64 -6.51
C GLY A 356 38.09 -5.70 -5.37
N PHE A 357 37.14 -6.09 -4.51
CA PHE A 357 36.81 -5.30 -3.33
C PHE A 357 37.98 -5.29 -2.34
N GLU A 358 38.24 -4.12 -1.76
CA GLU A 358 39.29 -4.01 -0.74
C GLU A 358 38.89 -4.75 0.56
N GLY A 359 39.89 -5.31 1.24
CA GLY A 359 39.70 -6.11 2.46
C GLY A 359 38.93 -5.37 3.56
N LYS A 360 39.08 -4.05 3.68
CA LYS A 360 38.32 -3.24 4.65
C LYS A 360 36.81 -3.27 4.39
N TRP A 361 36.40 -3.13 3.12
CA TRP A 361 34.98 -3.22 2.73
C TRP A 361 34.42 -4.61 3.03
N ILE A 362 35.18 -5.65 2.67
CA ILE A 362 34.83 -7.04 2.92
C ILE A 362 34.63 -7.27 4.42
N LYS A 363 35.55 -6.79 5.27
CA LYS A 363 35.44 -6.89 6.73
C LYS A 363 34.13 -6.25 7.23
N TRP A 364 33.77 -5.06 6.77
CA TRP A 364 32.49 -4.43 7.15
C TRP A 364 31.27 -5.26 6.76
N VAL A 365 31.27 -5.83 5.54
CA VAL A 365 30.17 -6.69 5.07
C VAL A 365 30.08 -7.95 5.93
N MET A 366 31.20 -8.62 6.16
CA MET A 366 31.28 -9.84 6.94
C MET A 366 30.83 -9.59 8.38
N GLU A 367 31.32 -8.53 9.02
CA GLU A 367 30.92 -8.14 10.38
C GLU A 367 29.40 -7.97 10.49
N CYS A 368 28.77 -7.34 9.48
CA CYS A 368 27.32 -7.18 9.48
C CYS A 368 26.59 -8.53 9.40
N ILE A 369 27.00 -9.45 8.52
CA ILE A 369 26.24 -10.67 8.22
C ILE A 369 26.59 -11.86 9.13
N SER A 370 27.83 -11.97 9.61
CA SER A 370 28.30 -13.17 10.31
C SER A 370 28.22 -13.12 11.83
N THR A 371 28.05 -11.94 12.42
CA THR A 371 27.97 -11.76 13.88
C THR A 371 26.53 -11.65 14.39
N VAL A 372 25.56 -12.11 13.59
CA VAL A 372 24.13 -11.98 13.89
C VAL A 372 23.66 -13.10 14.82
N ASP A 373 22.82 -12.73 15.78
CA ASP A 373 22.10 -13.66 16.64
C ASP A 373 20.61 -13.63 16.26
N PHE A 374 20.05 -14.77 15.84
CA PHE A 374 18.64 -14.85 15.48
C PHE A 374 17.78 -15.32 16.64
N VAL A 375 16.76 -14.53 16.96
CA VAL A 375 15.69 -14.90 17.90
C VAL A 375 14.42 -15.19 17.08
N VAL A 376 14.07 -16.47 16.95
CA VAL A 376 12.85 -16.89 16.25
C VAL A 376 11.64 -16.50 17.09
N GLN A 377 10.75 -15.72 16.50
CA GLN A 377 9.50 -15.30 17.10
C GLN A 377 8.32 -16.02 16.47
N ALA A 378 7.53 -16.69 17.31
CA ALA A 378 6.24 -17.28 16.95
C ALA A 378 5.17 -16.81 17.94
N ASN A 379 3.98 -16.50 17.43
CA ASN A 379 2.84 -16.03 18.22
C ASN A 379 3.10 -14.80 19.13
N GLY A 380 4.15 -14.03 18.86
CA GLY A 380 4.51 -12.82 19.63
C GLY A 380 5.52 -13.06 20.75
N GLU A 381 6.03 -14.28 20.89
CA GLU A 381 7.00 -14.67 21.91
C GLU A 381 8.31 -15.14 21.28
N ALA A 382 9.42 -14.97 22.02
CA ALA A 382 10.72 -15.52 21.65
C ALA A 382 10.73 -17.02 21.95
N ARG A 383 11.03 -17.83 20.93
CA ARG A 383 10.76 -19.28 20.94
C ARG A 383 12.02 -20.12 20.73
N ALA A 384 12.97 -19.63 19.93
CA ALA A 384 14.25 -20.30 19.72
C ALA A 384 15.37 -19.28 19.41
N ASN A 385 16.59 -19.57 19.85
CA ASN A 385 17.78 -18.78 19.54
C ASN A 385 18.69 -19.58 18.62
N VAL A 386 19.10 -19.00 17.48
CA VAL A 386 19.92 -19.69 16.47
C VAL A 386 21.11 -18.82 16.10
N PHE A 387 22.29 -19.45 16.07
CA PHE A 387 23.54 -18.83 15.61
C PHE A 387 23.83 -19.31 14.19
N PRO A 388 23.55 -18.50 13.16
CA PRO A 388 23.75 -18.90 11.78
C PRO A 388 25.24 -18.98 11.42
N GLN A 389 25.55 -19.87 10.48
CA GLN A 389 26.86 -19.98 9.83
C GLN A 389 26.79 -19.61 8.35
N ARG A 390 25.58 -19.37 7.84
CA ARG A 390 25.29 -18.96 6.46
C ARG A 390 23.98 -18.18 6.39
N GLY A 391 23.72 -17.60 5.23
CA GLY A 391 22.46 -16.97 4.87
C GLY A 391 22.49 -15.44 4.89
N LEU A 392 21.56 -14.82 4.18
CA LEU A 392 21.38 -13.37 4.09
C LEU A 392 20.01 -12.97 4.66
N ARG A 393 19.94 -11.80 5.31
CA ARG A 393 18.75 -11.36 6.02
C ARG A 393 17.66 -10.86 5.08
N GLN A 394 16.46 -11.41 5.22
CA GLN A 394 15.30 -10.95 4.46
C GLN A 394 14.67 -9.72 5.11
N GLY A 395 14.94 -8.54 4.55
CA GLY A 395 14.49 -7.25 5.07
C GLY A 395 15.61 -6.27 5.41
N ASP A 396 16.85 -6.71 5.27
CA ASP A 396 18.04 -5.86 5.35
C ASP A 396 18.30 -5.15 4.00
N PRO A 397 18.62 -3.84 3.98
CA PRO A 397 18.89 -3.09 2.75
C PRO A 397 20.07 -3.59 1.90
N LEU A 398 21.11 -4.17 2.52
CA LEU A 398 22.33 -4.60 1.82
C LEU A 398 22.19 -6.00 1.21
N SER A 399 21.49 -6.89 1.92
CA SER A 399 21.33 -8.30 1.57
C SER A 399 20.88 -8.58 0.12
N PRO A 400 19.93 -7.85 -0.50
CA PRO A 400 19.55 -8.06 -1.90
C PRO A 400 20.72 -7.86 -2.87
N TYR A 401 21.59 -6.88 -2.64
CA TYR A 401 22.72 -6.61 -3.52
C TYR A 401 23.82 -7.67 -3.39
N LEU A 402 24.09 -8.14 -2.17
CA LEU A 402 25.01 -9.26 -1.94
C LEU A 402 24.50 -10.53 -2.61
N PHE A 403 23.19 -10.79 -2.54
CA PHE A 403 22.56 -11.91 -3.23
C PHE A 403 22.74 -11.82 -4.75
N LEU A 404 22.63 -10.62 -5.34
CA LEU A 404 22.87 -10.43 -6.77
C LEU A 404 24.31 -10.76 -7.17
N LEU A 405 25.31 -10.39 -6.36
CA LEU A 405 26.71 -10.74 -6.63
C LEU A 405 26.87 -12.27 -6.70
N VAL A 406 26.33 -12.99 -5.71
CA VAL A 406 26.35 -14.47 -5.69
C VAL A 406 25.59 -15.06 -6.86
N LYS A 407 24.48 -14.44 -7.27
CA LYS A 407 23.68 -14.94 -8.39
C LYS A 407 24.33 -14.67 -9.75
N ASP A 408 25.07 -13.58 -9.87
CA ASP A 408 25.78 -13.19 -11.09
C ASP A 408 26.85 -14.22 -11.49
N VAL A 409 27.42 -14.94 -10.51
CA VAL A 409 28.36 -16.03 -10.78
C VAL A 409 27.73 -17.10 -11.68
N LEU A 410 26.46 -17.44 -11.48
CA LEU A 410 25.74 -18.38 -12.36
C LEU A 410 25.63 -17.83 -13.80
N SER A 411 25.36 -16.53 -13.94
CA SER A 411 25.31 -15.83 -15.24
C SER A 411 26.66 -15.93 -15.96
N ARG A 412 27.75 -15.66 -15.25
CA ARG A 412 29.13 -15.74 -15.78
C ARG A 412 29.50 -17.16 -16.21
N LEU A 413 29.14 -18.18 -15.43
CA LEU A 413 29.39 -19.58 -15.79
C LEU A 413 28.64 -19.99 -17.07
N ILE A 414 27.38 -19.58 -17.21
CA ILE A 414 26.61 -19.85 -18.43
C ILE A 414 27.24 -19.13 -19.62
N GLN A 415 27.63 -17.86 -19.45
CA GLN A 415 28.24 -17.07 -20.52
C GLN A 415 29.58 -17.66 -20.97
N LYS A 416 30.38 -18.18 -20.04
CA LYS A 416 31.62 -18.90 -20.35
C LYS A 416 31.36 -20.11 -21.26
N GLU A 417 30.37 -20.94 -20.94
CA GLU A 417 30.06 -22.13 -21.73
C GLU A 417 29.51 -21.79 -23.13
N ILE A 418 28.86 -20.63 -23.27
CA ILE A 418 28.44 -20.10 -24.58
C ILE A 418 29.65 -19.60 -25.38
N ASN A 419 30.55 -18.87 -24.74
CA ASN A 419 31.77 -18.37 -25.39
C ASN A 419 32.68 -19.53 -25.84
N ASN A 420 32.67 -20.64 -25.09
CA ASN A 420 33.38 -21.88 -25.45
C ASN A 420 32.63 -22.75 -26.49
N HIS A 421 31.50 -22.27 -27.03
CA HIS A 421 30.65 -23.00 -27.98
C HIS A 421 30.13 -24.36 -27.49
N ARG A 422 30.07 -24.56 -26.17
CA ARG A 422 29.52 -25.78 -25.55
C ARG A 422 28.03 -25.66 -25.27
N LEU A 423 27.54 -24.44 -25.07
CA LEU A 423 26.10 -24.11 -25.05
C LEU A 423 25.75 -23.24 -26.24
N THR A 424 24.73 -23.63 -27.01
CA THR A 424 24.31 -22.88 -28.20
C THR A 424 23.44 -21.69 -27.84
N GLY A 425 22.60 -21.82 -26.81
CA GLY A 425 21.54 -20.87 -26.50
C GLY A 425 20.41 -20.89 -27.54
N MET A 426 19.53 -19.88 -27.52
CA MET A 426 18.39 -19.78 -28.43
C MET A 426 18.39 -18.45 -29.20
N LYS A 427 18.30 -18.51 -30.53
CA LYS A 427 18.09 -17.33 -31.39
C LYS A 427 16.67 -17.31 -31.92
N ILE A 428 15.92 -16.26 -31.58
CA ILE A 428 14.53 -16.09 -32.03
C ILE A 428 14.48 -15.71 -33.52
N ASN A 429 15.44 -14.90 -33.98
CA ASN A 429 15.61 -14.47 -35.37
C ASN A 429 17.10 -14.38 -35.70
N ARG A 430 17.46 -14.38 -36.99
CA ARG A 430 18.84 -14.28 -37.52
C ARG A 430 19.58 -13.04 -37.01
N TYR A 431 18.87 -11.92 -36.84
CA TYR A 431 19.44 -10.65 -36.36
C TYR A 431 19.35 -10.47 -34.84
N CYS A 432 18.73 -11.43 -34.13
CA CYS A 432 18.56 -11.35 -32.68
C CYS A 432 19.81 -11.91 -31.98
N PRO A 433 20.28 -11.29 -30.88
CA PRO A 433 21.33 -11.88 -30.06
C PRO A 433 20.91 -13.26 -29.53
N THR A 434 21.90 -14.10 -29.24
CA THR A 434 21.66 -15.41 -28.61
C THR A 434 21.11 -15.19 -27.20
N LEU A 435 19.87 -15.63 -26.98
CA LEU A 435 19.27 -15.66 -25.66
C LEU A 435 19.67 -16.95 -24.95
N SER A 436 20.39 -16.83 -23.84
CA SER A 436 20.83 -18.00 -23.06
C SER A 436 20.20 -18.09 -21.69
N HIS A 437 20.03 -16.95 -21.02
CA HIS A 437 19.42 -16.91 -19.70
C HIS A 437 18.84 -15.52 -19.39
N ILE A 438 17.82 -15.52 -18.55
CA ILE A 438 17.22 -14.32 -17.96
C ILE A 438 17.14 -14.56 -16.46
N LEU A 439 17.74 -13.67 -15.68
CA LEU A 439 17.69 -13.71 -14.23
C LEU A 439 16.91 -12.51 -13.71
N PHE A 440 16.04 -12.76 -12.74
CA PHE A 440 15.36 -11.73 -11.97
C PHE A 440 15.39 -12.14 -10.49
N ALA A 441 16.41 -11.65 -9.78
CA ALA A 441 16.66 -12.05 -8.39
C ALA A 441 16.81 -13.58 -8.28
N ASP A 442 15.88 -14.26 -7.60
CA ASP A 442 15.84 -15.71 -7.45
C ASP A 442 15.22 -16.45 -8.65
N ASP A 443 14.35 -15.79 -9.42
CA ASP A 443 13.75 -16.37 -10.63
C ASP A 443 14.81 -16.47 -11.75
N ALA A 444 15.00 -17.68 -12.29
CA ALA A 444 15.94 -17.92 -13.38
C ALA A 444 15.29 -18.71 -14.52
N LEU A 445 15.46 -18.21 -15.75
CA LEU A 445 15.12 -18.89 -16.99
C LEU A 445 16.40 -19.17 -17.78
N LEU A 446 16.59 -20.41 -18.21
CA LEU A 446 17.67 -20.82 -19.11
C LEU A 446 17.06 -21.23 -20.45
N PHE A 447 17.72 -20.88 -21.56
CA PHE A 447 17.31 -21.21 -22.92
C PHE A 447 18.46 -21.94 -23.60
N ILE A 448 18.25 -23.21 -23.94
CA ILE A 448 19.28 -24.07 -24.51
C ILE A 448 18.72 -24.92 -25.65
N LYS A 449 19.61 -25.53 -26.44
CA LYS A 449 19.22 -26.53 -27.42
C LYS A 449 18.77 -27.78 -26.68
N ALA A 450 17.72 -28.43 -27.16
CA ALA A 450 17.15 -29.60 -26.49
C ALA A 450 17.93 -30.87 -26.83
N GLU A 451 19.21 -30.88 -26.47
CA GLU A 451 20.14 -31.99 -26.67
C GLU A 451 20.70 -32.47 -25.33
N LEU A 452 20.95 -33.78 -25.21
CA LEU A 452 21.44 -34.39 -23.98
C LEU A 452 22.80 -33.83 -23.55
N ASN A 453 23.66 -33.45 -24.51
CA ASN A 453 24.96 -32.87 -24.22
C ASN A 453 24.86 -31.49 -23.55
N GLU A 454 24.00 -30.60 -24.06
CA GLU A 454 23.76 -29.30 -23.41
C GLU A 454 23.10 -29.47 -22.03
N CYS A 455 22.21 -30.45 -21.87
CA CYS A 455 21.61 -30.77 -20.58
C CYS A 455 22.67 -31.23 -19.56
N ARG A 456 23.65 -32.05 -19.98
CA ARG A 456 24.79 -32.47 -19.15
C ARG A 456 25.60 -31.27 -18.67
N ILE A 457 25.90 -30.34 -19.57
CA ILE A 457 26.65 -29.12 -19.25
C ILE A 457 25.86 -28.27 -18.25
N VAL A 458 24.57 -28.02 -18.50
CA VAL A 458 23.72 -27.25 -17.56
C VAL A 458 23.67 -27.93 -16.20
N LYS A 459 23.47 -29.24 -16.13
CA LYS A 459 23.45 -29.99 -14.86
C LYS A 459 24.78 -29.86 -14.11
N ASN A 460 25.92 -29.87 -14.82
CA ASN A 460 27.24 -29.67 -14.24
C ASN A 460 27.43 -28.24 -13.71
N ILE A 461 27.06 -27.21 -14.49
CA ILE A 461 27.10 -25.81 -14.04
C ILE A 461 26.29 -25.62 -12.77
N LEU A 462 25.06 -26.15 -12.75
CA LEU A 462 24.16 -26.02 -11.62
C LEU A 462 24.67 -26.75 -10.38
N LYS A 463 25.31 -27.91 -10.56
CA LYS A 463 25.96 -28.65 -9.48
C LYS A 463 27.16 -27.86 -8.92
N GLN A 464 28.10 -27.46 -9.76
CA GLN A 464 29.27 -26.67 -9.34
C GLN A 464 28.87 -25.37 -8.63
N TYR A 465 27.88 -24.67 -9.18
CA TYR A 465 27.33 -23.46 -8.58
C TYR A 465 26.66 -23.73 -7.22
N GLY A 466 25.86 -24.80 -7.12
CA GLY A 466 25.19 -25.18 -5.89
C GLY A 466 26.17 -25.60 -4.79
N ASP A 467 27.16 -26.42 -5.15
CA ASP A 467 28.22 -26.90 -4.25
C ASP A 467 29.06 -25.72 -3.72
N ALA A 468 29.39 -24.73 -4.57
CA ALA A 468 30.15 -23.55 -4.16
C ALA A 468 29.33 -22.55 -3.33
N SER A 469 28.13 -22.16 -3.81
CA SER A 469 27.34 -21.07 -3.22
C SER A 469 26.42 -21.49 -2.07
N GLY A 470 26.16 -22.79 -1.91
CA GLY A 470 25.15 -23.35 -1.01
C GLY A 470 23.72 -23.31 -1.57
N GLN A 471 23.50 -22.73 -2.77
CA GLN A 471 22.17 -22.67 -3.38
C GLN A 471 21.71 -24.06 -3.83
N LEU A 472 20.49 -24.42 -3.45
CA LEU A 472 19.87 -25.70 -3.82
C LEU A 472 18.69 -25.48 -4.75
N ILE A 473 18.61 -26.24 -5.84
CA ILE A 473 17.49 -26.20 -6.78
C ILE A 473 16.30 -26.96 -6.21
N ASN A 474 15.11 -26.39 -6.36
CA ASN A 474 13.86 -27.06 -6.14
C ASN A 474 13.38 -27.70 -7.45
N PHE A 475 13.67 -28.98 -7.63
CA PHE A 475 13.30 -29.73 -8.84
C PHE A 475 11.78 -29.86 -9.03
N GLU A 476 11.00 -29.91 -7.95
CA GLU A 476 9.52 -30.01 -8.00
C GLU A 476 8.85 -28.73 -8.49
N LYS A 477 9.43 -27.57 -8.16
CA LYS A 477 8.92 -26.25 -8.58
C LYS A 477 9.55 -25.73 -9.86
N SER A 478 10.69 -26.29 -10.24
CA SER A 478 11.31 -26.05 -11.53
C SER A 478 10.45 -26.68 -12.64
N GLY A 479 10.58 -26.19 -13.86
CA GLY A 479 9.81 -26.72 -14.98
C GLY A 479 10.49 -26.50 -16.33
N ILE A 480 10.27 -27.42 -17.27
CA ILE A 480 10.80 -27.31 -18.64
C ILE A 480 9.68 -27.01 -19.66
N CYS A 481 9.93 -26.05 -20.55
CA CYS A 481 9.12 -25.81 -21.73
C CYS A 481 9.89 -26.21 -22.99
N PHE A 482 9.34 -27.13 -23.78
CA PHE A 482 9.96 -27.60 -25.02
C PHE A 482 9.37 -26.92 -26.25
N SER A 483 10.13 -26.92 -27.34
CA SER A 483 9.61 -26.52 -28.64
C SER A 483 8.59 -27.53 -29.19
N SER A 484 7.65 -27.05 -29.99
CA SER A 484 6.51 -27.86 -30.47
C SER A 484 6.90 -28.93 -31.50
N ASN A 485 8.06 -28.81 -32.15
CA ASN A 485 8.59 -29.78 -33.11
C ASN A 485 9.23 -31.03 -32.49
N MET A 486 9.37 -31.10 -31.15
CA MET A 486 9.98 -32.24 -30.47
C MET A 486 8.96 -33.36 -30.20
N CYS A 487 9.39 -34.62 -30.34
CA CYS A 487 8.57 -35.79 -30.03
C CYS A 487 8.39 -36.00 -28.52
N ALA A 488 7.38 -36.77 -28.11
CA ALA A 488 7.09 -37.02 -26.70
C ALA A 488 8.20 -37.81 -26.00
N THR A 489 8.80 -38.78 -26.69
CA THR A 489 9.87 -39.64 -26.18
C THR A 489 11.11 -38.83 -25.81
N ASP A 490 11.56 -37.93 -26.69
CA ASP A 490 12.73 -37.07 -26.44
C ASP A 490 12.48 -36.11 -25.28
N LYS A 491 11.27 -35.53 -25.19
CA LYS A 491 10.90 -34.66 -24.07
C LYS A 491 11.00 -35.41 -22.76
N GLN A 492 10.49 -36.64 -22.70
CA GLN A 492 10.50 -37.44 -21.48
C GLN A 492 11.92 -37.84 -21.08
N LEU A 493 12.75 -38.27 -22.03
CA LEU A 493 14.17 -38.56 -21.79
C LEU A 493 14.91 -37.37 -21.18
N LEU A 494 14.68 -36.16 -21.69
CA LEU A 494 15.32 -34.95 -21.14
C LEU A 494 14.76 -34.55 -19.77
N CYS A 495 13.45 -34.72 -19.54
CA CYS A 495 12.84 -34.51 -18.22
C CYS A 495 13.44 -35.45 -17.17
N ASP A 496 13.55 -36.73 -17.50
CA ASP A 496 14.08 -37.77 -16.62
C ASP A 496 15.57 -37.52 -16.33
N TYR A 497 16.34 -37.09 -17.34
CA TYR A 497 17.75 -36.77 -17.13
C TYR A 497 17.98 -35.57 -16.20
N LEU A 498 17.16 -34.53 -16.32
CA LEU A 498 17.25 -33.32 -15.51
C LEU A 498 16.53 -33.43 -14.16
N ASN A 499 15.69 -34.46 -13.97
CA ASN A 499 14.75 -34.59 -12.86
C ASN A 499 13.78 -33.39 -12.74
N ILE A 500 13.37 -32.81 -13.87
CA ILE A 500 12.46 -31.65 -13.90
C ILE A 500 11.25 -32.00 -14.75
N SER A 501 10.06 -31.77 -14.21
CA SER A 501 8.80 -32.00 -14.91
C SER A 501 8.52 -30.94 -15.99
N PRO A 502 7.75 -31.26 -17.04
CA PRO A 502 7.31 -30.26 -18.01
C PRO A 502 6.43 -29.20 -17.35
N MET A 503 6.54 -27.95 -17.81
CA MET A 503 5.74 -26.83 -17.30
C MET A 503 4.26 -27.05 -17.58
N LYS A 504 3.43 -26.89 -16.55
CA LYS A 504 1.97 -26.90 -16.68
C LYS A 504 1.49 -25.63 -17.40
N GLY A 505 0.34 -25.72 -18.09
CA GLY A 505 -0.26 -24.61 -18.84
C GLY A 505 -0.50 -23.34 -18.00
N ASP A 506 -0.74 -23.49 -16.69
CA ASP A 506 -1.01 -22.39 -15.76
C ASP A 506 0.24 -21.80 -15.10
N SER A 507 1.43 -22.19 -15.56
CA SER A 507 2.69 -21.68 -15.03
C SER A 507 2.80 -20.17 -15.23
N LYS A 508 3.34 -19.48 -14.22
CA LYS A 508 3.52 -18.02 -14.22
C LYS A 508 5.00 -17.66 -14.15
N TYR A 509 5.37 -16.56 -14.79
CA TYR A 509 6.66 -15.90 -14.69
C TYR A 509 6.44 -14.43 -14.30
N LEU A 510 7.10 -13.98 -13.22
CA LEU A 510 6.98 -12.62 -12.68
C LEU A 510 5.52 -12.12 -12.53
N GLY A 511 4.62 -13.03 -12.15
CA GLY A 511 3.20 -12.75 -11.89
C GLY A 511 2.28 -12.78 -13.11
N LEU A 512 2.79 -13.01 -14.32
CA LEU A 512 2.01 -13.16 -15.55
C LEU A 512 2.06 -14.62 -16.08
N PRO A 513 1.05 -15.09 -16.82
CA PRO A 513 1.02 -16.45 -17.36
C PRO A 513 2.12 -16.64 -18.41
N SER A 514 2.95 -17.68 -18.29
CA SER A 514 4.04 -17.95 -19.23
C SER A 514 3.53 -18.40 -20.61
N PHE A 515 2.34 -19.01 -20.64
CA PHE A 515 1.72 -19.51 -21.86
C PHE A 515 0.39 -18.81 -22.13
N TRP A 516 0.17 -18.46 -23.39
CA TRP A 516 -1.12 -17.97 -23.85
C TRP A 516 -1.80 -19.10 -24.62
N GLY A 517 -2.92 -19.58 -24.09
CA GLY A 517 -3.77 -20.54 -24.80
C GLY A 517 -4.39 -19.93 -26.06
N ARG A 518 -5.25 -20.69 -26.75
CA ARG A 518 -5.98 -20.20 -27.94
C ARG A 518 -6.83 -18.96 -27.63
N SER A 519 -7.32 -18.83 -26.40
CA SER A 519 -8.08 -17.69 -25.92
C SER A 519 -7.24 -16.75 -25.05
N LYS A 520 -6.96 -15.54 -25.56
CA LYS A 520 -6.34 -14.47 -24.76
C LYS A 520 -7.20 -14.07 -23.55
N SER A 521 -8.53 -14.19 -23.66
CA SER A 521 -9.45 -13.85 -22.57
C SER A 521 -9.32 -14.81 -21.37
N GLU A 522 -9.05 -16.09 -21.64
CA GLU A 522 -8.87 -17.11 -20.61
C GLU A 522 -7.56 -16.91 -19.84
N ALA A 523 -6.48 -16.59 -20.57
CA ALA A 523 -5.16 -16.30 -19.99
C ALA A 523 -5.18 -15.13 -18.99
N TYR A 524 -6.10 -14.17 -19.12
CA TYR A 524 -6.23 -13.03 -18.22
C TYR A 524 -7.29 -13.19 -17.12
N THR A 525 -7.99 -14.32 -17.04
CA THR A 525 -9.03 -14.56 -16.03
C THR A 525 -8.49 -14.40 -14.60
N PHE A 526 -7.22 -14.76 -14.37
CA PHE A 526 -6.57 -14.58 -13.06
C PHE A 526 -6.53 -13.11 -12.59
N LEU A 527 -6.50 -12.12 -13.50
CA LEU A 527 -6.55 -10.70 -13.14
C LEU A 527 -7.92 -10.34 -12.57
N VAL A 528 -8.99 -10.87 -13.19
CA VAL A 528 -10.38 -10.70 -12.75
C VAL A 528 -10.57 -11.36 -11.39
N GLU A 529 -10.09 -12.59 -11.22
CA GLU A 529 -10.17 -13.29 -9.93
C GLU A 529 -9.39 -12.57 -8.83
N LYS A 530 -8.19 -12.05 -9.13
CA LYS A 530 -7.37 -11.30 -8.17
C LYS A 530 -8.07 -10.00 -7.76
N ALA A 531 -8.65 -9.28 -8.72
CA ALA A 531 -9.46 -8.09 -8.49
C ALA A 531 -10.68 -8.41 -7.60
N PHE A 532 -11.41 -9.47 -7.93
CA PHE A 532 -12.59 -9.90 -7.18
C PHE A 532 -12.26 -10.33 -5.75
N ARG A 533 -11.23 -11.16 -5.54
CA ARG A 533 -10.77 -11.58 -4.21
C ARG A 533 -10.34 -10.40 -3.35
N LYS A 534 -9.65 -9.40 -3.92
CA LYS A 534 -9.31 -8.17 -3.20
C LYS A 534 -10.56 -7.41 -2.76
N MET A 535 -11.54 -7.24 -3.65
CA MET A 535 -12.78 -6.53 -3.35
C MET A 535 -13.63 -7.23 -2.29
N GLN A 536 -13.72 -8.56 -2.33
CA GLN A 536 -14.39 -9.32 -1.26
C GLN A 536 -13.72 -9.11 0.10
N GLY A 537 -12.39 -8.98 0.13
CA GLY A 537 -11.63 -8.67 1.33
C GLY A 537 -11.89 -7.29 1.92
N TRP A 538 -12.43 -6.34 1.13
CA TRP A 538 -12.59 -4.94 1.53
C TRP A 538 -13.84 -4.63 2.33
N LYS A 539 -14.56 -5.64 2.87
CA LYS A 539 -15.69 -5.47 3.81
C LYS A 539 -16.53 -4.22 3.50
N THR A 540 -17.11 -4.16 2.29
CA THR A 540 -17.78 -2.98 1.69
C THR A 540 -18.75 -2.23 2.61
N LYS A 541 -19.31 -2.91 3.60
CA LYS A 541 -20.15 -2.36 4.67
C LYS A 541 -19.45 -1.31 5.54
N LEU A 542 -18.13 -1.39 5.67
CA LEU A 542 -17.33 -0.60 6.60
C LEU A 542 -16.57 0.56 5.93
N ILE A 543 -16.78 0.80 4.63
CA ILE A 543 -15.99 1.79 3.88
C ILE A 543 -16.92 2.88 3.33
N SER A 544 -16.52 4.15 3.49
CA SER A 544 -17.26 5.29 2.91
C SER A 544 -17.18 5.30 1.38
N LEU A 545 -17.99 6.12 0.72
CA LEU A 545 -17.89 6.32 -0.73
C LEU A 545 -16.53 6.89 -1.14
N ALA A 546 -15.98 7.85 -0.37
CA ALA A 546 -14.64 8.39 -0.63
C ALA A 546 -13.54 7.32 -0.46
N GLY A 547 -13.66 6.47 0.57
CA GLY A 547 -12.76 5.33 0.76
C GLY A 547 -12.82 4.33 -0.39
N LYS A 548 -14.02 4.04 -0.92
CA LYS A 548 -14.16 3.19 -2.11
C LYS A 548 -13.49 3.79 -3.34
N GLU A 549 -13.65 5.09 -3.59
CA GLU A 549 -13.04 5.80 -4.73
C GLU A 549 -11.52 5.65 -4.68
N THR A 550 -10.96 5.91 -3.51
CA THR A 550 -9.52 5.92 -3.35
C THR A 550 -8.98 4.46 -3.43
N LEU A 551 -9.72 3.43 -2.97
CA LEU A 551 -9.35 1.99 -3.10
C LEU A 551 -9.33 1.55 -4.55
N ILE A 552 -10.32 2.01 -5.32
CA ILE A 552 -10.38 1.76 -6.75
C ILE A 552 -9.14 2.36 -7.42
N LYS A 553 -8.82 3.62 -7.11
CA LYS A 553 -7.70 4.33 -7.75
C LYS A 553 -6.33 3.78 -7.37
N SER A 554 -6.09 3.46 -6.10
CA SER A 554 -4.76 3.04 -5.63
C SER A 554 -4.49 1.55 -5.84
N GLU A 555 -5.48 0.70 -5.57
CA GLU A 555 -5.28 -0.73 -5.46
C GLU A 555 -5.92 -1.49 -6.63
N MET A 556 -7.13 -1.14 -7.06
CA MET A 556 -7.77 -1.83 -8.20
C MET A 556 -7.12 -1.47 -9.51
N GLN A 557 -6.93 -0.19 -9.80
CA GLN A 557 -6.31 0.26 -11.06
C GLN A 557 -4.87 -0.26 -11.17
N GLY A 558 -4.16 -0.45 -10.05
CA GLY A 558 -2.80 -1.01 -10.06
C GLY A 558 -2.73 -2.46 -10.56
N ILE A 559 -3.77 -3.28 -10.35
CA ILE A 559 -3.78 -4.71 -10.73
C ILE A 559 -3.63 -4.91 -12.24
N PRO A 560 -4.52 -4.35 -13.10
CA PRO A 560 -4.39 -4.50 -14.54
C PRO A 560 -3.27 -3.63 -15.10
N THR A 561 -2.91 -2.50 -14.49
CA THR A 561 -1.83 -1.61 -14.98
C THR A 561 -0.52 -2.36 -15.13
N TYR A 562 -0.19 -3.27 -14.21
CA TYR A 562 1.03 -4.09 -14.31
C TYR A 562 1.04 -4.98 -15.57
N ALA A 563 -0.08 -5.62 -15.90
CA ALA A 563 -0.19 -6.42 -17.12
C ALA A 563 -0.27 -5.53 -18.38
N MET A 564 -0.97 -4.40 -18.30
CA MET A 564 -1.12 -3.42 -19.39
C MET A 564 0.21 -2.78 -19.79
N ALA A 565 1.16 -2.69 -18.86
CA ALA A 565 2.51 -2.19 -19.15
C ALA A 565 3.26 -3.05 -20.17
N CYS A 566 2.94 -4.34 -20.26
CA CYS A 566 3.54 -5.27 -21.22
C CYS A 566 2.61 -5.63 -22.38
N PHE A 567 1.29 -5.69 -22.14
CA PHE A 567 0.34 -6.28 -23.08
C PHE A 567 -0.97 -5.50 -23.22
N LEU A 568 -1.51 -5.46 -24.44
CA LEU A 568 -2.84 -4.93 -24.68
C LEU A 568 -3.91 -5.92 -24.18
N LEU A 569 -4.77 -5.48 -23.27
CA LEU A 569 -5.86 -6.30 -22.75
C LEU A 569 -7.07 -6.34 -23.71
N PRO A 570 -7.77 -7.49 -23.86
CA PRO A 570 -8.99 -7.57 -24.65
C PRO A 570 -10.11 -6.67 -24.10
N LYS A 571 -10.87 -6.01 -24.98
CA LYS A 571 -11.98 -5.12 -24.59
C LYS A 571 -12.98 -5.80 -23.64
N ASN A 572 -13.33 -7.07 -23.90
CA ASN A 572 -14.24 -7.84 -23.05
C ASN A 572 -13.73 -8.02 -21.62
N LEU A 573 -12.42 -8.14 -21.43
CA LEU A 573 -11.80 -8.24 -20.10
C LEU A 573 -11.88 -6.89 -19.39
N CYS A 574 -11.60 -5.78 -20.08
CA CYS A 574 -11.76 -4.43 -19.54
C CYS A 574 -13.20 -4.20 -19.08
N HIS A 575 -14.19 -4.56 -19.90
CA HIS A 575 -15.60 -4.46 -19.51
C HIS A 575 -15.94 -5.29 -18.26
N LYS A 576 -15.36 -6.48 -18.08
CA LYS A 576 -15.54 -7.28 -16.85
C LYS A 576 -14.92 -6.60 -15.63
N LEU A 577 -13.70 -6.04 -15.76
CA LEU A 577 -13.05 -5.30 -14.67
C LEU A 577 -13.82 -4.02 -14.31
N ASP A 578 -14.34 -3.31 -15.31
CA ASP A 578 -15.19 -2.14 -15.13
C ASP A 578 -16.50 -2.53 -14.44
N ALA A 579 -17.12 -3.64 -14.82
CA ALA A 579 -18.33 -4.15 -14.18
C ALA A 579 -18.09 -4.49 -12.70
N ILE A 580 -16.98 -5.14 -12.38
CA ILE A 580 -16.58 -5.44 -10.98
C ILE A 580 -16.37 -4.15 -10.19
N THR A 581 -15.67 -3.18 -10.77
CA THR A 581 -15.40 -1.87 -10.16
C THR A 581 -16.68 -1.07 -9.93
N ARG A 582 -17.57 -1.06 -10.92
CA ARG A 582 -18.90 -0.45 -10.86
C ARG A 582 -19.77 -1.08 -9.78
N ASN A 583 -19.79 -2.41 -9.70
CA ASN A 583 -20.54 -3.13 -8.69
C ASN A 583 -20.02 -2.79 -7.29
N PHE A 584 -18.71 -2.76 -7.07
CA PHE A 584 -18.13 -2.37 -5.78
C PHE A 584 -18.44 -0.92 -5.41
N TRP A 585 -18.43 -0.01 -6.39
CA TRP A 585 -18.77 1.40 -6.18
C TRP A 585 -20.22 1.55 -5.70
N TRP A 586 -21.19 1.07 -6.48
CA TRP A 586 -22.61 1.30 -6.22
C TRP A 586 -23.24 0.38 -5.17
N LYS A 587 -22.71 -0.83 -4.96
CA LYS A 587 -23.27 -1.79 -4.01
C LYS A 587 -22.67 -1.60 -2.62
N ARG A 588 -23.52 -1.43 -1.59
CA ARG A 588 -23.10 -1.53 -0.18
C ARG A 588 -23.08 -2.99 0.29
N ASN A 589 -24.10 -3.77 -0.09
CA ASN A 589 -24.20 -5.21 0.15
C ASN A 589 -24.06 -6.00 -1.15
N PRO A 590 -23.43 -7.19 -1.13
CA PRO A 590 -23.31 -8.06 -2.31
C PRO A 590 -24.66 -8.41 -2.95
N ASP A 591 -25.67 -8.62 -2.10
CA ASP A 591 -27.02 -9.07 -2.48
C ASP A 591 -27.95 -7.94 -2.93
N ASP A 592 -27.55 -6.68 -2.73
CA ASP A 592 -28.31 -5.52 -3.18
C ASP A 592 -28.00 -5.20 -4.64
N ARG A 593 -28.98 -4.68 -5.38
CA ARG A 593 -28.78 -4.20 -6.76
C ARG A 593 -27.92 -2.92 -6.77
N GLY A 594 -27.94 -2.14 -5.68
CA GLY A 594 -27.24 -0.85 -5.58
C GLY A 594 -27.87 0.21 -6.48
N ILE A 595 -27.87 1.48 -6.04
CA ILE A 595 -28.48 2.58 -6.81
C ILE A 595 -27.38 3.28 -7.62
N CYS A 596 -27.50 3.26 -8.94
CA CYS A 596 -26.61 3.95 -9.87
C CYS A 596 -27.09 5.39 -10.08
N TRP A 597 -26.53 6.35 -9.34
CA TRP A 597 -26.95 7.76 -9.38
C TRP A 597 -26.48 8.53 -10.62
N ASN A 598 -25.48 8.01 -11.34
CA ASN A 598 -24.96 8.62 -12.55
C ASN A 598 -24.50 7.54 -13.54
N ALA A 599 -24.49 7.87 -14.83
CA ALA A 599 -23.98 6.99 -15.87
C ALA A 599 -22.49 6.71 -15.65
N TRP A 600 -22.08 5.44 -15.82
CA TRP A 600 -20.69 5.03 -15.60
C TRP A 600 -19.72 5.77 -16.52
N GLU A 601 -20.10 5.97 -17.77
CA GLU A 601 -19.32 6.69 -18.77
C GLU A 601 -19.02 8.14 -18.36
N SER A 602 -20.01 8.80 -17.72
CA SER A 602 -19.86 10.15 -17.17
C SER A 602 -18.87 10.17 -15.99
N LEU A 603 -18.85 9.12 -15.17
CA LEU A 603 -17.93 9.00 -14.03
C LEU A 603 -16.48 8.67 -14.44
N THR A 604 -16.31 7.91 -15.53
CA THR A 604 -15.00 7.48 -16.03
C THR A 604 -14.40 8.40 -17.10
N ALA A 605 -15.09 9.49 -17.46
CA ALA A 605 -14.61 10.43 -18.47
C ALA A 605 -13.21 10.98 -18.10
N PRO A 606 -12.30 11.17 -19.08
CA PRO A 606 -11.00 11.77 -18.86
C PRO A 606 -11.14 13.12 -18.15
N LYS A 607 -10.26 13.40 -17.17
CA LYS A 607 -10.26 14.69 -16.46
C LYS A 607 -10.11 15.90 -17.41
N SER A 608 -9.48 15.69 -18.56
CA SER A 608 -9.33 16.68 -19.63
C SER A 608 -10.63 17.00 -20.37
N GLN A 609 -11.63 16.11 -20.35
CA GLN A 609 -12.92 16.28 -21.02
C GLN A 609 -13.98 16.92 -20.11
N GLY A 610 -13.61 17.35 -18.91
CA GLY A 610 -14.43 18.21 -18.07
C GLY A 610 -15.78 17.60 -17.69
N ALA A 611 -15.84 16.80 -16.63
CA ALA A 611 -17.08 16.74 -15.87
C ALA A 611 -17.30 18.15 -15.29
N LYS A 612 -18.32 18.87 -15.79
CA LYS A 612 -18.67 20.26 -15.45
C LYS A 612 -18.44 20.57 -13.96
N GLY A 613 -17.30 21.19 -13.63
CA GLY A 613 -16.89 21.53 -12.26
C GLY A 613 -15.46 21.06 -11.93
N SER A 614 -14.47 21.87 -12.31
CA SER A 614 -13.06 21.70 -11.98
C SER A 614 -12.86 21.48 -10.46
N HIS A 615 -12.17 20.39 -10.10
CA HIS A 615 -11.71 19.97 -8.75
C HIS A 615 -12.66 19.17 -7.82
N ALA A 616 -13.88 18.77 -8.20
CA ALA A 616 -14.73 17.97 -7.29
C ALA A 616 -14.51 16.45 -7.40
N SER A 617 -14.30 15.75 -6.27
CA SER A 617 -14.35 14.26 -6.20
C SER A 617 -15.73 13.75 -6.66
N TRP A 618 -15.78 12.50 -7.13
CA TRP A 618 -17.01 11.83 -7.59
C TRP A 618 -18.13 11.87 -6.54
N ALA A 619 -17.78 11.87 -5.25
CA ALA A 619 -18.71 12.00 -4.13
C ALA A 619 -19.37 13.39 -4.09
N TRP A 620 -18.60 14.46 -4.34
CA TRP A 620 -19.08 15.84 -4.31
C TRP A 620 -20.01 16.16 -5.48
N SER A 621 -19.72 15.63 -6.67
CA SER A 621 -20.61 15.80 -7.84
C SER A 621 -21.98 15.13 -7.62
N SER A 622 -21.98 13.96 -6.99
CA SER A 622 -23.23 13.23 -6.65
C SER A 622 -24.01 13.93 -5.54
N LEU A 623 -23.31 14.45 -4.51
CA LEU A 623 -23.91 15.25 -3.44
C LEU A 623 -24.52 16.56 -3.96
N LEU A 624 -23.88 17.21 -4.94
CA LEU A 624 -24.41 18.42 -5.58
C LEU A 624 -25.72 18.18 -6.33
N HIS A 625 -25.89 17.00 -6.95
CA HIS A 625 -27.14 16.64 -7.60
C HIS A 625 -28.25 16.38 -6.55
N GLY A 626 -27.93 15.65 -5.48
CA GLY A 626 -28.84 15.45 -4.34
C GLY A 626 -29.23 16.76 -3.64
N ARG A 627 -28.30 17.73 -3.55
CA ARG A 627 -28.53 19.07 -2.99
C ARG A 627 -29.67 19.79 -3.72
N ASN A 628 -29.66 19.79 -5.05
CA ASN A 628 -30.67 20.51 -5.83
C ASN A 628 -32.08 19.92 -5.62
N LEU A 629 -32.19 18.62 -5.35
CA LEU A 629 -33.45 17.98 -4.98
C LEU A 629 -33.88 18.35 -3.54
N LEU A 630 -32.93 18.35 -2.60
CA LEU A 630 -33.18 18.70 -1.20
C LEU A 630 -33.67 20.15 -1.05
N VAL A 631 -33.08 21.09 -1.80
CA VAL A 631 -33.51 22.50 -1.77
C VAL A 631 -34.99 22.67 -2.14
N LYS A 632 -35.55 21.81 -2.99
CA LYS A 632 -36.96 21.90 -3.41
C LYS A 632 -37.96 21.44 -2.35
N GLY A 633 -37.53 20.75 -1.28
CA GLY A 633 -38.44 20.23 -0.26
C GLY A 633 -38.09 20.58 1.18
N LEU A 634 -37.03 21.37 1.38
CA LEU A 634 -36.65 21.88 2.70
C LEU A 634 -37.32 23.23 2.96
N ARG A 635 -37.85 23.41 4.18
CA ARG A 635 -38.37 24.68 4.69
C ARG A 635 -37.98 24.89 6.14
N TRP A 636 -37.94 26.12 6.59
CA TRP A 636 -37.82 26.46 8.00
C TRP A 636 -39.15 26.26 8.72
N GLN A 637 -39.06 25.70 9.91
CA GLN A 637 -40.10 25.68 10.92
C GLN A 637 -39.79 26.82 11.89
N VAL A 638 -40.66 27.81 11.90
CA VAL A 638 -40.54 28.97 12.79
C VAL A 638 -40.64 28.51 14.24
N GLN A 639 -39.67 28.92 15.05
CA GLN A 639 -39.70 28.82 16.50
C GLN A 639 -39.57 30.24 17.07
N ASN A 640 -38.36 30.74 17.26
CA ASN A 640 -38.13 32.11 17.73
C ASN A 640 -37.99 33.16 16.61
N GLY A 641 -37.89 32.71 15.35
CA GLY A 641 -37.88 33.56 14.15
C GLY A 641 -36.66 34.45 14.00
N LYS A 642 -35.64 34.32 14.86
CA LYS A 642 -34.45 35.19 14.87
C LYS A 642 -33.45 34.83 13.77
N GLU A 643 -33.51 33.62 13.23
CA GLU A 643 -32.55 33.13 12.22
C GLU A 643 -33.14 33.04 10.81
N ILE A 644 -34.43 33.36 10.67
CA ILE A 644 -35.16 33.26 9.40
C ILE A 644 -35.32 34.66 8.81
N ASP A 645 -34.76 34.89 7.62
CA ASP A 645 -35.03 36.09 6.83
C ASP A 645 -36.48 36.04 6.33
N PHE A 646 -37.26 37.07 6.67
CA PHE A 646 -38.70 37.08 6.40
C PHE A 646 -39.01 36.94 4.90
N TRP A 647 -38.17 37.50 4.02
CA TRP A 647 -38.42 37.62 2.59
C TRP A 647 -37.74 36.52 1.77
N ASN A 648 -36.50 36.19 2.12
CA ASN A 648 -35.64 35.37 1.26
C ASN A 648 -35.69 33.88 1.60
N ASP A 649 -36.03 33.52 2.84
CA ASP A 649 -36.00 32.15 3.31
C ASP A 649 -37.33 31.39 3.08
N PRO A 650 -37.26 30.06 2.82
CA PRO A 650 -38.44 29.24 2.64
C PRO A 650 -39.02 28.82 4.00
N TRP A 651 -40.05 29.49 4.52
CA TRP A 651 -40.65 29.19 5.84
C TRP A 651 -42.19 29.07 5.86
N ILE A 652 -42.90 29.51 4.80
CA ILE A 652 -44.37 29.52 4.75
C ILE A 652 -44.90 28.28 4.00
N PRO A 653 -45.51 27.29 4.68
CA PRO A 653 -45.83 25.99 4.07
C PRO A 653 -46.83 26.02 2.91
N THR A 654 -47.70 27.02 2.82
CA THR A 654 -48.80 27.07 1.83
C THR A 654 -48.46 27.88 0.57
N THR A 655 -47.27 28.47 0.50
CA THR A 655 -46.84 29.32 -0.63
C THR A 655 -45.96 28.55 -1.60
N ASN A 656 -45.87 29.01 -2.86
CA ASN A 656 -45.00 28.38 -3.86
C ASN A 656 -43.52 28.52 -3.46
N ASN A 657 -42.75 27.43 -3.51
CA ASN A 657 -41.38 27.33 -2.97
C ASN A 657 -41.22 27.68 -1.48
N PHE A 658 -42.32 27.71 -0.73
CA PHE A 658 -42.39 28.04 0.70
C PHE A 658 -41.94 29.47 1.07
N LYS A 659 -41.88 30.40 0.12
CA LYS A 659 -41.40 31.78 0.34
C LYS A 659 -42.53 32.81 0.29
N VAL A 660 -42.28 33.99 0.84
CA VAL A 660 -43.14 35.15 0.62
C VAL A 660 -43.19 35.45 -0.90
N PRO A 661 -44.38 35.49 -1.52
CA PRO A 661 -44.51 35.59 -2.98
C PRO A 661 -44.25 36.99 -3.57
N CYS A 662 -43.76 37.94 -2.76
CA CYS A 662 -43.38 39.29 -3.19
C CYS A 662 -41.94 39.63 -2.77
N GLN A 663 -41.32 40.57 -3.48
CA GLN A 663 -39.99 41.09 -3.15
C GLN A 663 -40.08 42.11 -2.01
N LYS A 664 -39.04 42.18 -1.18
CA LYS A 664 -38.94 43.15 -0.07
C LYS A 664 -39.19 44.58 -0.57
N PRO A 665 -40.21 45.29 -0.08
CA PRO A 665 -40.40 46.71 -0.37
C PRO A 665 -39.19 47.53 0.11
N GLN A 666 -38.76 48.54 -0.66
CA GLN A 666 -37.59 49.38 -0.30
C GLN A 666 -37.73 50.09 1.05
N ALA A 667 -38.96 50.34 1.51
CA ALA A 667 -39.28 50.98 2.78
C ALA A 667 -39.63 50.01 3.92
N SER A 668 -39.44 48.70 3.74
CA SER A 668 -39.85 47.69 4.73
C SER A 668 -38.87 47.61 5.90
N GLU A 669 -39.40 47.76 7.12
CA GLU A 669 -38.64 47.63 8.38
C GLU A 669 -38.50 46.18 8.87
N ILE A 670 -39.07 45.20 8.14
CA ILE A 670 -39.00 43.78 8.52
C ILE A 670 -37.79 43.12 7.88
N GLU A 671 -36.90 42.57 8.70
CA GLU A 671 -35.77 41.77 8.24
C GLU A 671 -35.92 40.29 8.62
N HIS A 672 -36.31 40.02 9.86
CA HIS A 672 -36.44 38.67 10.39
C HIS A 672 -37.89 38.35 10.78
N VAL A 673 -38.21 37.06 10.80
CA VAL A 673 -39.53 36.58 11.24
C VAL A 673 -39.81 36.97 12.70
N ALA A 674 -38.78 37.15 13.53
CA ALA A 674 -38.91 37.67 14.89
C ALA A 674 -39.50 39.09 14.97
N ASP A 675 -39.35 39.92 13.93
CA ASP A 675 -39.80 41.32 13.92
C ASP A 675 -41.33 41.46 13.79
N VAL A 676 -42.00 40.37 13.41
CA VAL A 676 -43.45 40.26 13.27
C VAL A 676 -44.07 39.35 14.34
N ILE A 677 -43.28 38.91 15.32
CA ILE A 677 -43.75 38.19 16.51
C ILE A 677 -43.81 39.21 17.66
N ASP A 678 -44.97 39.35 18.27
CA ASP A 678 -45.14 40.17 19.46
C ASP A 678 -44.54 39.46 20.68
N LYS A 679 -43.55 40.10 21.31
CA LYS A 679 -42.77 39.53 22.43
C LYS A 679 -43.54 39.50 23.74
N GLU A 680 -44.58 40.31 23.89
CA GLU A 680 -45.39 40.35 25.12
C GLU A 680 -46.51 39.31 25.09
N THR A 681 -47.11 39.07 23.91
CA THR A 681 -48.24 38.15 23.75
C THR A 681 -47.85 36.78 23.19
N GLY A 682 -46.66 36.63 22.59
CA GLY A 682 -46.24 35.40 21.93
C GLY A 682 -47.03 35.07 20.67
N THR A 683 -47.71 36.07 20.09
CA THR A 683 -48.58 35.92 18.91
C THR A 683 -48.06 36.72 17.72
N TRP A 684 -48.56 36.42 16.52
CA TRP A 684 -48.20 37.15 15.30
C TRP A 684 -48.79 38.57 15.31
N ASN A 685 -47.96 39.57 15.00
CA ASN A 685 -48.40 40.95 14.87
C ASN A 685 -49.14 41.17 13.52
N ARG A 686 -50.45 40.93 13.54
CA ARG A 686 -51.33 41.03 12.36
C ARG A 686 -51.32 42.41 11.70
N GLN A 687 -51.20 43.49 12.48
CA GLN A 687 -51.20 44.86 11.96
C GLN A 687 -49.92 45.16 11.17
N LYS A 688 -48.77 44.65 11.64
CA LYS A 688 -47.48 44.81 10.95
C LYS A 688 -47.40 43.95 9.68
N LEU A 689 -47.95 42.74 9.71
CA LEU A 689 -48.04 41.86 8.54
C LEU A 689 -48.98 42.41 7.45
N ALA A 690 -50.15 42.93 7.83
CA ALA A 690 -51.15 43.44 6.88
C ALA A 690 -50.72 44.70 6.12
N ARG A 691 -49.67 45.41 6.59
CA ARG A 691 -49.09 46.56 5.90
C ARG A 691 -48.12 46.17 4.78
N GLU A 692 -47.56 44.97 4.84
CA GLU A 692 -46.38 44.58 4.06
C GLU A 692 -46.64 43.41 3.10
N VAL A 693 -47.60 42.54 3.40
CA VAL A 693 -47.93 41.36 2.58
C VAL A 693 -49.44 41.24 2.33
N SER A 694 -49.83 40.54 1.25
CA SER A 694 -51.23 40.41 0.86
C SER A 694 -52.07 39.69 1.93
N PRO A 695 -53.38 39.96 2.02
CA PRO A 695 -54.26 39.34 3.03
C PRO A 695 -54.19 37.80 3.04
N GLU A 696 -54.02 37.18 1.87
CA GLU A 696 -53.88 35.72 1.72
C GLU A 696 -52.62 35.17 2.39
N VAL A 697 -51.51 35.91 2.30
CA VAL A 697 -50.22 35.55 2.93
C VAL A 697 -50.27 35.81 4.44
N VAL A 698 -50.96 36.87 4.88
CA VAL A 698 -51.18 37.13 6.31
C VAL A 698 -51.92 35.96 6.97
N GLU A 699 -52.99 35.47 6.35
CA GLU A 699 -53.76 34.32 6.84
C GLU A 699 -52.95 33.02 6.83
N ALA A 700 -52.03 32.86 5.86
CA ALA A 700 -51.10 31.73 5.83
C ALA A 700 -50.09 31.77 6.98
N ILE A 701 -49.56 32.95 7.31
CA ILE A 701 -48.57 33.16 8.38
C ILE A 701 -49.21 32.94 9.76
N ILE A 702 -50.41 33.51 9.99
CA ILE A 702 -51.09 33.41 11.29
C ILE A 702 -51.41 31.94 11.66
N LYS A 703 -51.63 31.08 10.66
CA LYS A 703 -51.87 29.64 10.87
C LYS A 703 -50.63 28.85 11.32
N ILE A 704 -49.44 29.46 11.31
CA ILE A 704 -48.21 28.82 11.78
C ILE A 704 -48.17 28.89 13.31
N PRO A 705 -48.17 27.75 14.02
CA PRO A 705 -48.16 27.75 15.48
C PRO A 705 -46.81 28.22 16.02
N LEU A 706 -46.82 29.16 16.97
CA LEU A 706 -45.64 29.65 17.68
C LEU A 706 -45.45 28.88 19.01
N PRO A 707 -44.22 28.49 19.38
CA PRO A 707 -43.97 27.82 20.65
C PRO A 707 -43.97 28.82 21.82
N LEU A 708 -44.45 28.40 23.00
CA LEU A 708 -44.42 29.19 24.24
C LEU A 708 -43.02 29.29 24.88
N VAL A 709 -42.00 28.62 24.33
CA VAL A 709 -40.63 28.55 24.86
C VAL A 709 -39.64 28.98 23.77
N ASP A 710 -38.67 29.84 24.10
CA ASP A 710 -37.64 30.30 23.16
C ASP A 710 -36.77 29.12 22.70
N ARG A 711 -37.07 28.61 21.50
CA ARG A 711 -36.35 27.55 20.83
C ARG A 711 -35.80 28.07 19.52
N ARG A 712 -34.63 27.57 19.13
CA ARG A 712 -33.98 27.95 17.87
C ARG A 712 -34.77 27.41 16.68
N ASP A 713 -34.84 28.20 15.61
CA ASP A 713 -35.50 27.82 14.36
C ASP A 713 -34.92 26.52 13.78
N GLN A 714 -35.77 25.66 13.21
CA GLN A 714 -35.36 24.33 12.71
C GLN A 714 -35.69 24.16 11.24
N LEU A 715 -34.85 23.44 10.50
CA LEU A 715 -35.04 23.20 9.08
C LEU A 715 -35.60 21.79 8.86
N VAL A 716 -36.78 21.69 8.25
CA VAL A 716 -37.59 20.47 8.14
C VAL A 716 -37.90 20.12 6.69
N TRP A 717 -38.04 18.82 6.43
CA TRP A 717 -38.50 18.28 5.15
C TRP A 717 -40.02 18.32 5.08
N HIS A 718 -40.58 19.09 4.14
CA HIS A 718 -42.02 19.33 4.04
C HIS A 718 -42.83 18.08 3.70
N PHE A 719 -42.28 17.19 2.86
CA PHE A 719 -43.02 16.04 2.31
C PHE A 719 -43.03 14.79 3.21
N ASN A 720 -42.74 14.95 4.51
CA ASN A 720 -42.84 13.88 5.50
C ASN A 720 -43.41 14.43 6.82
N GLN A 721 -44.34 13.69 7.43
CA GLN A 721 -45.08 14.14 8.62
C GLN A 721 -44.18 14.39 9.83
N ASN A 722 -43.06 13.67 9.92
CA ASN A 722 -42.12 13.81 11.03
C ASN A 722 -41.03 14.86 10.76
N GLY A 723 -41.12 15.63 9.66
CA GLY A 723 -40.12 16.63 9.26
C GLY A 723 -38.76 16.06 8.82
N MET A 724 -38.58 14.73 8.89
CA MET A 724 -37.34 14.04 8.54
C MET A 724 -37.33 13.63 7.07
N TYR A 725 -36.21 13.86 6.38
CA TYR A 725 -36.04 13.39 5.01
C TYR A 725 -36.03 11.86 4.94
N SER A 726 -36.79 11.28 4.01
CA SER A 726 -36.70 9.86 3.65
C SER A 726 -36.50 9.68 2.14
N VAL A 727 -35.76 8.63 1.76
CA VAL A 727 -35.46 8.32 0.34
C VAL A 727 -36.75 8.13 -0.47
N LYS A 728 -37.79 7.54 0.13
CA LYS A 728 -39.11 7.36 -0.49
C LYS A 728 -39.78 8.71 -0.81
N SER A 729 -39.76 9.64 0.14
CA SER A 729 -40.32 10.99 -0.05
C SER A 729 -39.52 11.82 -1.06
N GLY A 730 -38.18 11.72 -1.08
CA GLY A 730 -37.34 12.40 -2.06
C GLY A 730 -37.55 11.89 -3.49
N TYR A 731 -37.72 10.58 -3.68
CA TYR A 731 -38.02 9.99 -4.99
C TYR A 731 -39.36 10.46 -5.55
N GLN A 732 -40.38 10.57 -4.71
CA GLN A 732 -41.71 11.02 -5.13
C GLN A 732 -41.70 12.49 -5.58
N VAL A 733 -40.93 13.35 -4.91
CA VAL A 733 -40.70 14.74 -5.31
C VAL A 733 -39.92 14.83 -6.62
N ALA A 734 -38.89 14.01 -6.81
CA ALA A 734 -38.13 13.96 -8.06
C ALA A 734 -39.01 13.48 -9.24
N TYR A 735 -39.87 12.50 -9.00
CA TYR A 735 -40.80 11.97 -10.00
C TYR A 735 -41.88 13.00 -10.41
N GLN A 736 -42.45 13.73 -9.45
CA GLN A 736 -43.42 14.80 -9.72
C GLN A 736 -42.79 16.00 -10.44
N ASN A 737 -41.53 16.33 -10.15
CA ASN A 737 -40.78 17.39 -10.84
C ASN A 737 -40.44 17.03 -12.30
N ASN A 738 -40.19 15.76 -12.61
CA ASN A 738 -39.92 15.32 -13.99
C ASN A 738 -41.16 15.35 -14.89
N LEU A 739 -42.38 15.30 -14.31
CA LEU A 739 -43.63 15.47 -15.07
C LEU A 739 -43.93 16.94 -15.42
N THR A 740 -43.35 17.90 -14.70
CA THR A 740 -43.60 19.35 -14.87
C THR A 740 -42.53 20.05 -15.73
N GLN A 741 -41.33 19.49 -15.90
CA GLN A 741 -40.22 20.12 -16.65
C GLN A 741 -40.15 19.73 -18.13
N ARG A 742 -41.21 19.99 -18.92
CA ARG A 742 -41.11 19.99 -20.40
C ARG A 742 -40.87 21.35 -21.04
N GLY A 743 -40.70 22.40 -20.24
CA GLY A 743 -40.24 23.71 -20.71
C GLY A 743 -39.90 24.58 -19.52
N ASP A 744 -38.60 24.74 -19.24
CA ASP A 744 -37.99 26.03 -18.86
C ASP A 744 -36.51 25.83 -18.52
N SER A 745 -35.71 26.81 -18.93
CA SER A 745 -34.26 26.83 -18.78
C SER A 745 -33.85 27.12 -17.33
N PRO A 746 -32.72 26.59 -16.82
CA PRO A 746 -32.31 26.82 -15.44
C PRO A 746 -31.72 28.23 -15.26
N GLU A 747 -32.39 29.07 -14.47
CA GLU A 747 -31.88 30.36 -14.02
C GLU A 747 -30.66 30.21 -13.08
N SER A 748 -29.65 31.02 -13.36
CA SER A 748 -28.36 31.03 -12.70
C SER A 748 -28.24 32.21 -11.73
N SER A 749 -29.02 32.25 -10.65
CA SER A 749 -28.71 33.13 -9.51
C SER A 749 -29.56 32.79 -8.29
N PHE A 750 -28.98 32.17 -7.26
CA PHE A 750 -29.53 32.32 -5.90
C PHE A 750 -28.46 32.08 -4.83
N LYS A 751 -28.43 32.97 -3.81
CA LYS A 751 -27.59 32.95 -2.60
C LYS A 751 -27.97 31.80 -1.63
N ALA A 752 -28.20 30.58 -2.12
CA ALA A 752 -28.43 29.39 -1.29
C ALA A 752 -27.12 28.71 -0.81
N LYS A 753 -25.99 29.42 -0.88
CA LYS A 753 -24.63 28.88 -0.68
C LYS A 753 -24.20 28.71 0.77
N GLU A 754 -24.94 29.20 1.77
CA GLU A 754 -24.57 29.01 3.18
C GLU A 754 -25.54 28.10 3.95
N ILE A 755 -26.86 28.25 3.77
CA ILE A 755 -27.87 27.51 4.54
C ILE A 755 -27.85 26.01 4.23
N VAL A 756 -27.75 25.65 2.95
CA VAL A 756 -27.76 24.24 2.51
C VAL A 756 -26.47 23.53 2.91
N TRP A 757 -25.36 24.27 2.89
CA TRP A 757 -24.10 23.79 3.43
C TRP A 757 -24.21 23.68 4.94
N LYS A 758 -24.79 24.64 5.68
CA LYS A 758 -25.08 24.53 7.12
C LYS A 758 -25.87 23.29 7.47
N VAL A 759 -26.87 22.87 6.69
CA VAL A 759 -27.66 21.63 6.96
C VAL A 759 -26.87 20.36 6.63
N LEU A 760 -26.16 20.31 5.50
CA LEU A 760 -25.29 19.18 5.14
C LEU A 760 -24.06 19.06 6.06
N ILE A 761 -23.60 20.21 6.58
CA ILE A 761 -22.52 20.38 7.56
C ILE A 761 -23.09 20.00 8.92
N GLU A 762 -24.15 20.59 9.47
CA GLU A 762 -24.75 20.20 10.78
C GLU A 762 -25.14 18.73 10.87
N TRP A 763 -25.61 18.10 9.78
CA TRP A 763 -25.86 16.66 9.73
C TRP A 763 -24.58 15.79 9.60
N ASN A 764 -23.44 16.38 9.25
CA ASN A 764 -22.10 15.73 9.19
C ASN A 764 -21.04 16.34 10.15
N THR A 765 -21.33 17.40 10.91
CA THR A 765 -20.34 18.17 11.71
C THR A 765 -20.35 17.79 13.16
N VAL A 766 -20.18 16.50 13.35
CA VAL A 766 -19.32 16.06 14.44
C VAL A 766 -17.88 15.80 13.93
N GLU A 767 -17.58 15.79 12.62
CA GLU A 767 -16.27 15.27 12.15
C GLU A 767 -15.37 16.14 11.24
N LEU A 768 -15.72 17.36 10.81
CA LEU A 768 -15.00 18.01 9.68
C LEU A 768 -14.46 19.45 9.86
N ARG A 769 -13.99 19.85 11.06
CA ARG A 769 -13.41 21.21 11.26
C ARG A 769 -11.89 21.39 11.12
N ARG A 770 -11.08 20.44 10.62
CA ARG A 770 -9.59 20.55 10.70
C ARG A 770 -8.75 20.49 9.41
N GLN A 771 -9.29 20.77 8.21
CA GLN A 771 -8.57 20.45 6.97
C GLN A 771 -8.40 21.59 5.94
N LYS A 772 -8.02 22.80 6.37
CA LYS A 772 -7.87 23.96 5.43
C LYS A 772 -6.45 24.46 5.14
N SER A 773 -5.37 23.76 5.53
CA SER A 773 -4.01 24.31 5.43
C SER A 773 -2.98 23.49 4.61
N TYR A 774 -3.31 22.32 4.04
CA TYR A 774 -2.28 21.44 3.47
C TYR A 774 -2.37 21.15 1.96
N GLU A 775 -3.41 21.65 1.25
CA GLU A 775 -3.64 21.29 -0.16
C GLU A 775 -2.79 22.05 -1.18
N ASN A 776 -2.09 23.12 -0.80
CA ASN A 776 -1.34 23.95 -1.76
C ASN A 776 0.10 23.47 -2.09
N ARG A 777 0.58 22.33 -1.57
CA ARG A 777 1.92 21.80 -1.89
C ARG A 777 1.95 20.51 -2.72
N GLU A 778 0.87 19.73 -2.77
CA GLU A 778 0.84 18.48 -3.56
C GLU A 778 0.46 18.68 -5.04
N ILE A 779 -0.11 19.83 -5.40
CA ILE A 779 -0.56 20.15 -6.76
C ILE A 779 0.61 20.28 -7.77
N ASP A 780 1.79 20.74 -7.33
CA ASP A 780 2.95 20.91 -8.21
C ASP A 780 3.60 19.60 -8.66
N SER A 781 3.45 18.51 -7.89
CA SER A 781 4.08 17.22 -8.19
C SER A 781 3.33 16.38 -9.24
N ILE A 782 2.01 16.59 -9.36
CA ILE A 782 1.15 15.84 -10.28
C ILE A 782 1.20 16.45 -11.69
N LEU A 783 1.41 17.77 -11.80
CA LEU A 783 1.59 18.48 -13.07
C LEU A 783 2.87 18.06 -13.81
N THR A 784 3.93 17.69 -13.10
CA THR A 784 5.20 17.25 -13.71
C THR A 784 5.10 15.89 -14.42
N CYS A 785 4.17 15.03 -14.01
CA CYS A 785 3.97 13.71 -14.62
C CYS A 785 3.24 13.81 -15.97
N ASN A 786 2.32 14.77 -16.10
CA ASN A 786 1.58 15.02 -17.34
C ASN A 786 2.45 15.63 -18.46
N ASN A 787 3.42 16.48 -18.10
CA ASN A 787 4.34 17.06 -19.08
C ASN A 787 5.27 15.99 -19.71
N ARG A 788 5.69 14.97 -18.93
CA ARG A 788 6.50 13.83 -19.43
C ARG A 788 5.72 12.88 -20.35
N LEU A 789 4.39 12.83 -20.24
CA LEU A 789 3.54 12.05 -21.15
C LEU A 789 3.33 12.76 -22.48
N LYS A 790 3.26 14.10 -22.47
CA LYS A 790 3.21 14.94 -23.69
C LYS A 790 4.50 14.85 -24.52
N GLU A 791 5.67 14.85 -23.87
CA GLU A 791 6.97 14.73 -24.55
C GLU A 791 7.15 13.40 -25.31
N ARG A 792 6.42 12.35 -24.93
CA ARG A 792 6.53 11.01 -25.54
C ARG A 792 5.59 10.77 -26.74
N LYS A 793 4.78 11.75 -27.15
CA LYS A 793 3.81 11.66 -28.27
C LYS A 793 2.96 10.38 -28.28
N ILE A 794 2.60 9.86 -27.11
CA ILE A 794 1.65 8.74 -27.01
C ILE A 794 0.25 9.34 -26.93
N GLY A 795 -0.45 9.36 -28.08
CA GLY A 795 -1.90 9.56 -28.14
C GLY A 795 -2.38 10.92 -28.65
N THR A 796 -2.04 11.29 -29.88
CA THR A 796 -2.90 12.12 -30.74
C THR A 796 -2.56 11.82 -32.21
N ARG A 797 -3.39 11.02 -32.87
CA ARG A 797 -3.58 11.09 -34.33
C ARG A 797 -5.09 11.15 -34.56
N GLU A 798 -5.59 12.37 -34.63
CA GLU A 798 -6.85 12.67 -35.30
C GLU A 798 -6.61 12.47 -36.80
N GLY A 799 -7.37 11.56 -37.40
CA GLY A 799 -7.43 11.38 -38.85
C GLY A 799 -8.74 11.98 -39.34
N GLU A 800 -8.65 13.10 -40.04
CA GLU A 800 -9.72 13.64 -40.87
C GLU A 800 -10.00 12.72 -42.07
N GLY A 801 -11.22 12.79 -42.57
CA GLY A 801 -11.85 11.75 -43.39
C GLY A 801 -11.38 11.63 -44.84
N ARG A 802 -11.80 10.53 -45.48
CA ARG A 802 -12.71 10.54 -46.64
C ARG A 802 -13.06 9.11 -47.09
N TYR A 803 -14.34 8.99 -47.41
CA TYR A 803 -15.06 7.95 -48.18
C TYR A 803 -14.26 7.11 -49.20
N ARG A 804 -14.52 5.80 -49.23
CA ARG A 804 -15.31 5.10 -50.28
C ARG A 804 -15.59 3.64 -49.90
N PRO A 805 -16.76 3.07 -50.27
CA PRO A 805 -17.10 1.67 -50.02
C PRO A 805 -16.66 0.80 -51.21
N GLU A 806 -16.04 -0.35 -50.94
CA GLU A 806 -15.89 -1.42 -51.92
C GLU A 806 -16.66 -2.66 -51.47
N THR A 807 -17.62 -2.99 -52.32
CA THR A 807 -18.38 -4.22 -52.46
C THR A 807 -17.50 -5.39 -52.91
N GLY A 808 -17.88 -6.61 -52.49
CA GLY A 808 -17.90 -7.76 -53.41
C GLY A 808 -16.74 -8.75 -53.36
N TYR A 809 -17.07 -9.95 -52.84
CA TYR A 809 -16.64 -11.27 -53.27
C TYR A 809 -15.51 -11.40 -54.33
N ALA A 810 -14.39 -12.01 -53.92
CA ALA A 810 -13.82 -13.24 -54.49
C ALA A 810 -12.69 -13.75 -53.56
#